data_AF-A0A538RXW7-F1
#
_entry.id   AF-A0A538RXW7-F1
#
_cell.length_a   1.000
_cell.length_b   1.000
_cell.length_c   1.000
_cell.angle_alpha   90.00
_cell.angle_beta   90.00
_cell.angle_gamma   90.00
#
_symmetry.space_group_name_H-M   'P 1'
#
loop_
_entity.id
_entity.type
_entity.pdbx_description
1 polymer ?
#
loop_
_entity_poly.entity_id
_entity_poly.type
_entity_poly.pdbx_seq_one_letter_code
_entity_poly.pdbx_strand_id
1 'polypeptide(L)'
;MAPDVQDDPSVEALTQDYGREIFARLGRTMPLPFSPSWWDERLMNWTMAAEAVKVQLFRFIDVLPLLHSPAEINRHLREYFNEARAELPRWMTAALPYMPSNGLAGRLLARAARHNAERLARRFIAGSNLEEALRAIAGLRRRSLAFTVDLLGEATVTEAEAERYQAEYFHLIEGLSRHVNTWEPVDLIDRDHQGPLARVNVSVKLSSLYSQFDPLDPEGTSRAVRTRLRPILLAARRSHVFVNVDMEQFACKDLTLRIFREILEEAEFRDWPDVGIAIQAYLRDCLTDLEALARWAEQRGTPVWVRLVKGAYWDYETVVAAQQGWPVPVFTEKWQTDAKYEQATRFLLEHHDLLRPAFGSHNVRSLAYALAMAQKLGVPERSFEVQMLYGMAEPIKDAMVSLGQRVRVYTPYGQLLPGMAYLVRRLLENTANESFLRASFTEHVSEEQLLMNPLKKSVIRDAWSLVKDQKNGTGREGTQRAQGFQNEPLTDFSRDDARQAMERALVEVGKLLGQHYPSVVDNKPVEAAATIESLNPSHTRQIVGRCSRATVADAEQAIAAARKAFPAWRDTEPQTRADYLFRAADVLRRRRFELAAWEVYECGKQWREADADVAETIDYCEYYAREMLRLAPPQHRDTPGEENA
;
A
#
# COMPACT_ATOMS: atom_id res chain seq x y z
N MET A 1 26.09 13.28 12.31
CA MET A 1 26.42 11.99 11.67
C MET A 1 27.36 11.23 12.61
N ALA A 2 26.80 10.38 13.46
CA ALA A 2 27.58 9.40 14.20
C ALA A 2 27.98 8.25 13.22
N PRO A 3 29.13 7.60 13.41
CA PRO A 3 29.59 6.53 12.52
C PRO A 3 28.56 5.40 12.42
N ASP A 4 28.60 4.72 11.29
CA ASP A 4 27.71 3.64 10.86
C ASP A 4 27.80 2.41 11.79
N VAL A 5 27.17 2.48 12.97
CA VAL A 5 27.12 1.40 13.98
C VAL A 5 26.22 0.23 13.51
N GLN A 6 25.66 0.29 12.30
CA GLN A 6 24.89 -0.81 11.74
C GLN A 6 25.75 -2.06 11.44
N ASP A 7 27.07 -1.89 11.41
CA ASP A 7 28.05 -2.97 11.22
C ASP A 7 28.86 -3.25 12.51
N ASP A 8 28.29 -3.01 13.71
CA ASP A 8 28.93 -3.40 14.99
C ASP A 8 29.11 -4.94 15.01
N PRO A 9 30.36 -5.46 14.94
CA PRO A 9 30.61 -6.89 14.87
C PRO A 9 30.09 -7.66 16.09
N SER A 10 29.95 -6.99 17.24
CA SER A 10 29.43 -7.60 18.46
C SER A 10 27.93 -7.85 18.39
N VAL A 11 27.17 -6.91 17.80
CA VAL A 11 25.72 -7.08 17.58
C VAL A 11 25.47 -8.15 16.52
N GLU A 12 26.28 -8.16 15.47
CA GLU A 12 26.20 -9.20 14.43
C GLU A 12 26.43 -10.59 15.01
N ALA A 13 27.47 -10.77 15.84
CA ALA A 13 27.75 -12.05 16.49
C ALA A 13 26.58 -12.51 17.37
N LEU A 14 26.06 -11.63 18.23
CA LEU A 14 24.87 -11.92 19.06
C LEU A 14 23.64 -12.25 18.21
N THR A 15 23.48 -11.58 17.07
CA THR A 15 22.37 -11.85 16.13
C THR A 15 22.48 -13.25 15.55
N GLN A 16 23.68 -13.68 15.18
CA GLN A 16 23.92 -15.05 14.72
C GLN A 16 23.63 -16.08 15.82
N ASP A 17 24.07 -15.81 17.06
CA ASP A 17 23.87 -16.70 18.20
C ASP A 17 22.38 -16.87 18.54
N TYR A 18 21.63 -15.76 18.67
CA TYR A 18 20.18 -15.80 18.85
C TYR A 18 19.48 -16.48 17.68
N GLY A 19 19.93 -16.22 16.45
CA GLY A 19 19.39 -16.84 15.24
C GLY A 19 19.50 -18.36 15.27
N ARG A 20 20.70 -18.88 15.57
CA ARG A 20 20.96 -20.31 15.71
C ARG A 20 20.18 -20.93 16.86
N GLU A 21 20.05 -20.23 17.99
CA GLU A 21 19.25 -20.70 19.12
C GLU A 21 17.76 -20.81 18.75
N ILE A 22 17.22 -19.85 17.99
CA ILE A 22 15.86 -19.93 17.45
C ILE A 22 15.74 -21.15 16.53
N PHE A 23 16.65 -21.34 15.56
CA PHE A 23 16.63 -22.49 14.65
C PHE A 23 16.74 -23.84 15.37
N ALA A 24 17.60 -23.95 16.38
CA ALA A 24 17.75 -25.15 17.20
C ALA A 24 16.45 -25.54 17.91
N ARG A 25 15.64 -24.55 18.29
CA ARG A 25 14.31 -24.77 18.89
C ARG A 25 13.25 -25.13 17.85
N LEU A 26 13.35 -24.63 16.62
CA LEU A 26 12.45 -25.01 15.51
C LEU A 26 12.57 -26.48 15.14
N GLY A 27 13.80 -27.02 15.07
CA GLY A 27 14.08 -28.39 14.64
C GLY A 27 13.46 -29.52 15.48
N ARG A 28 12.96 -29.20 16.69
CA ARG A 28 12.29 -30.18 17.58
C ARG A 28 10.80 -30.38 17.26
N THR A 29 10.25 -29.64 16.30
CA THR A 29 8.79 -29.51 16.08
C THR A 29 8.38 -29.78 14.62
N MET A 30 9.03 -30.71 13.93
CA MET A 30 8.65 -31.12 12.57
C MET A 30 7.39 -32.02 12.59
N PRO A 31 6.42 -31.81 11.69
CA PRO A 31 5.24 -32.67 11.59
C PRO A 31 5.61 -34.08 11.15
N LEU A 32 4.89 -35.07 11.68
CA LEU A 32 5.06 -36.48 11.31
C LEU A 32 4.67 -36.72 9.83
N PRO A 33 5.42 -37.56 9.10
CA PRO A 33 5.08 -37.92 7.72
C PRO A 33 3.71 -38.63 7.65
N PHE A 34 2.94 -38.38 6.59
CA PHE A 34 1.59 -38.93 6.32
C PHE A 34 0.42 -38.39 7.16
N SER A 35 0.58 -37.25 7.83
CA SER A 35 -0.53 -36.51 8.47
C SER A 35 -1.42 -35.76 7.44
N PRO A 36 -2.67 -35.39 7.77
CA PRO A 36 -3.50 -34.54 6.91
C PRO A 36 -2.82 -33.21 6.52
N SER A 37 -2.01 -32.64 7.43
CA SER A 37 -1.16 -31.46 7.19
C SER A 37 -0.08 -31.69 6.13
N TRP A 38 0.45 -32.92 6.02
CA TRP A 38 1.48 -33.29 5.04
C TRP A 38 0.94 -33.31 3.60
N TRP A 39 -0.33 -33.71 3.40
CA TRP A 39 -0.98 -33.68 2.09
C TRP A 39 -1.35 -32.26 1.64
N ASP A 40 -1.87 -31.44 2.56
CA ASP A 40 -2.16 -30.02 2.31
C ASP A 40 -0.87 -29.24 1.95
N GLU A 41 0.27 -29.54 2.59
CA GLU A 41 1.57 -28.97 2.24
C GLU A 41 2.07 -29.37 0.85
N ARG A 42 1.92 -30.64 0.42
CA ARG A 42 2.34 -31.05 -0.93
C ARG A 42 1.49 -30.41 -2.03
N LEU A 43 0.18 -30.30 -1.82
CA LEU A 43 -0.70 -29.64 -2.77
C LEU A 43 -0.35 -28.16 -2.89
N MET A 44 -0.11 -27.48 -1.76
CA MET A 44 0.32 -26.09 -1.71
C MET A 44 1.69 -25.92 -2.41
N ASN A 45 2.69 -26.71 -2.05
CA ASN A 45 4.03 -26.66 -2.64
C ASN A 45 4.03 -26.84 -4.16
N TRP A 46 3.14 -27.70 -4.68
CA TRP A 46 3.00 -27.86 -6.13
C TRP A 46 2.30 -26.67 -6.78
N THR A 47 1.19 -26.19 -6.23
CA THR A 47 0.50 -24.99 -6.74
C THR A 47 1.39 -23.75 -6.71
N MET A 48 2.35 -23.69 -5.77
CA MET A 48 3.32 -22.60 -5.64
C MET A 48 4.57 -22.77 -6.51
N ALA A 49 4.73 -23.89 -7.22
CA ALA A 49 5.84 -24.11 -8.14
C ALA A 49 5.54 -23.66 -9.59
N ALA A 50 4.26 -23.55 -9.96
CA ALA A 50 3.81 -23.16 -11.29
C ALA A 50 3.07 -21.81 -11.22
N GLU A 51 3.69 -20.76 -11.76
CA GLU A 51 3.19 -19.38 -11.62
C GLU A 51 1.81 -19.19 -12.24
N ALA A 52 1.54 -19.78 -13.40
CA ALA A 52 0.23 -19.66 -14.04
C ALA A 52 -0.86 -20.36 -13.22
N VAL A 53 -0.58 -21.55 -12.66
CA VAL A 53 -1.52 -22.28 -11.82
C VAL A 53 -1.83 -21.51 -10.54
N LYS A 54 -0.80 -20.92 -9.92
CA LYS A 54 -0.92 -20.07 -8.72
C LYS A 54 -1.87 -18.89 -8.96
N VAL A 55 -1.65 -18.13 -10.03
CA VAL A 55 -2.47 -16.96 -10.36
C VAL A 55 -3.94 -17.34 -10.52
N GLN A 56 -4.22 -18.41 -11.28
CA GLN A 56 -5.60 -18.82 -11.53
C GLN A 56 -6.28 -19.41 -10.29
N LEU A 57 -5.56 -20.13 -9.44
CA LEU A 57 -6.08 -20.60 -8.16
C LEU A 57 -6.45 -19.43 -7.25
N PHE A 58 -5.61 -18.40 -7.15
CA PHE A 58 -5.87 -17.23 -6.31
C PHE A 58 -7.07 -16.42 -6.82
N ARG A 59 -7.18 -16.21 -8.13
CA ARG A 59 -8.36 -15.57 -8.74
C ARG A 59 -9.64 -16.38 -8.52
N PHE A 60 -9.56 -17.70 -8.60
CA PHE A 60 -10.70 -18.57 -8.29
C PHE A 60 -11.13 -18.44 -6.83
N ILE A 61 -10.19 -18.47 -5.88
CA ILE A 61 -10.48 -18.30 -4.45
C ILE A 61 -11.09 -16.92 -4.17
N ASP A 62 -10.62 -15.88 -4.84
CA ASP A 62 -11.11 -14.51 -4.70
C ASP A 62 -12.58 -14.36 -5.13
N VAL A 63 -12.95 -14.94 -6.28
CA VAL A 63 -14.33 -14.85 -6.78
C VAL A 63 -15.30 -15.82 -6.10
N LEU A 64 -14.79 -16.91 -5.51
CA LEU A 64 -15.60 -18.01 -4.95
C LEU A 64 -16.74 -17.56 -4.01
N PRO A 65 -16.56 -16.56 -3.13
CA PRO A 65 -17.63 -16.08 -2.25
C PRO A 65 -18.83 -15.47 -2.98
N LEU A 66 -18.62 -14.96 -4.20
CA LEU A 66 -19.66 -14.39 -5.05
C LEU A 66 -20.42 -15.45 -5.85
N LEU A 67 -19.97 -16.71 -5.82
CA LEU A 67 -20.58 -17.81 -6.57
C LEU A 67 -21.65 -18.49 -5.71
N HIS A 68 -22.92 -18.30 -6.04
CA HIS A 68 -24.04 -18.77 -5.21
C HIS A 68 -24.56 -20.15 -5.59
N SER A 69 -24.27 -20.64 -6.81
CA SER A 69 -24.73 -21.94 -7.28
C SER A 69 -23.60 -22.94 -7.58
N PRO A 70 -23.85 -24.25 -7.44
CA PRO A 70 -22.89 -25.29 -7.85
C PRO A 70 -22.46 -25.19 -9.33
N ALA A 71 -23.39 -24.80 -10.22
CA ALA A 71 -23.12 -24.65 -11.64
C ALA A 71 -22.13 -23.52 -11.91
N GLU A 72 -22.27 -22.38 -11.23
CA GLU A 72 -21.32 -21.26 -11.30
C GLU A 72 -19.94 -21.66 -10.78
N ILE A 73 -19.88 -22.33 -9.62
CA ILE A 73 -18.61 -22.79 -9.04
C ILE A 73 -17.87 -23.70 -10.01
N ASN A 74 -18.54 -24.72 -10.56
CA ASN A 74 -17.92 -25.66 -11.48
C ASN A 74 -17.51 -24.99 -12.81
N ARG A 75 -18.32 -24.04 -13.31
CA ARG A 75 -18.01 -23.26 -14.51
C ARG A 75 -16.72 -22.46 -14.32
N HIS A 76 -16.62 -21.68 -13.24
CA HIS A 76 -15.43 -20.86 -12.98
C HIS A 76 -14.21 -21.72 -12.68
N LEU A 77 -14.36 -22.79 -11.90
CA LEU A 77 -13.28 -23.76 -11.66
C LEU A 77 -12.70 -24.23 -13.00
N ARG A 78 -13.55 -24.63 -13.96
CA ARG A 78 -13.11 -25.05 -15.29
C ARG A 78 -12.47 -23.92 -16.09
N GLU A 79 -13.05 -22.73 -16.11
CA GLU A 79 -12.52 -21.57 -16.85
C GLU A 79 -11.11 -21.20 -16.37
N TYR A 80 -10.93 -21.03 -15.06
CA TYR A 80 -9.63 -20.69 -14.45
C TYR A 80 -8.55 -21.74 -14.70
N PHE A 81 -8.87 -23.02 -14.45
CA PHE A 81 -7.88 -24.09 -14.65
C PHE A 81 -7.62 -24.39 -16.14
N ASN A 82 -8.53 -24.03 -17.06
CA ASN A 82 -8.28 -24.16 -18.49
C ASN A 82 -7.30 -23.10 -19.01
N GLU A 83 -7.26 -21.89 -18.43
CA GLU A 83 -6.23 -20.89 -18.76
C GLU A 83 -4.82 -21.37 -18.36
N ALA A 84 -4.70 -22.11 -17.25
CA ALA A 84 -3.43 -22.69 -16.79
C ALA A 84 -3.15 -24.10 -17.35
N ARG A 85 -3.88 -24.56 -18.38
CA ARG A 85 -3.88 -25.95 -18.86
C ARG A 85 -2.49 -26.48 -19.23
N ALA A 86 -1.60 -25.62 -19.74
CA ALA A 86 -0.25 -25.98 -20.16
C ALA A 86 0.65 -26.40 -18.98
N GLU A 87 0.38 -25.91 -17.78
CA GLU A 87 1.17 -26.17 -16.56
C GLU A 87 0.51 -27.20 -15.64
N LEU A 88 -0.69 -27.67 -15.97
CA LEU A 88 -1.39 -28.68 -15.20
C LEU A 88 -0.84 -30.10 -15.45
N PRO A 89 -0.93 -31.00 -14.46
CA PRO A 89 -0.53 -32.39 -14.64
C PRO A 89 -1.42 -33.03 -15.71
N ARG A 90 -0.83 -33.87 -16.57
CA ARG A 90 -1.54 -34.47 -17.73
C ARG A 90 -2.87 -35.15 -17.36
N TRP A 91 -2.96 -35.77 -16.18
CA TRP A 91 -4.17 -36.39 -15.69
C TRP A 91 -5.29 -35.37 -15.38
N MET A 92 -4.93 -34.20 -14.84
CA MET A 92 -5.88 -33.12 -14.52
C MET A 92 -6.33 -32.42 -15.81
N THR A 93 -5.39 -32.19 -16.73
CA THR A 93 -5.65 -31.66 -18.08
C THR A 93 -6.59 -32.56 -18.89
N ALA A 94 -6.46 -33.88 -18.74
CA ALA A 94 -7.35 -34.84 -19.38
C ALA A 94 -8.74 -34.89 -18.72
N ALA A 95 -8.84 -34.63 -17.40
CA ALA A 95 -10.09 -34.66 -16.66
C ALA A 95 -10.93 -33.36 -16.80
N LEU A 96 -10.29 -32.22 -17.06
CA LEU A 96 -10.90 -30.89 -17.18
C LEU A 96 -12.13 -30.82 -18.11
N PRO A 97 -12.10 -31.36 -19.34
CA PRO A 97 -13.27 -31.35 -20.24
C PRO A 97 -14.44 -32.20 -19.73
N TYR A 98 -14.17 -33.21 -18.91
CA TYR A 98 -15.15 -34.15 -18.37
C TYR A 98 -15.62 -33.76 -16.96
N MET A 99 -15.21 -32.58 -16.48
CA MET A 99 -15.59 -32.10 -15.16
C MET A 99 -17.11 -31.84 -15.11
N PRO A 100 -17.82 -32.45 -14.15
CA PRO A 100 -19.28 -32.39 -14.12
C PRO A 100 -19.73 -30.96 -13.82
N SER A 101 -20.47 -30.35 -14.75
CA SER A 101 -21.03 -29.01 -14.58
C SER A 101 -22.30 -29.03 -13.72
N ASN A 102 -23.14 -30.06 -13.89
CA ASN A 102 -24.47 -30.19 -13.28
C ASN A 102 -24.69 -31.57 -12.63
N GLY A 103 -25.84 -31.77 -11.97
CA GLY A 103 -26.23 -33.05 -11.39
C GLY A 103 -25.64 -33.31 -9.99
N LEU A 104 -25.72 -34.56 -9.52
CA LEU A 104 -25.25 -34.95 -8.19
C LEU A 104 -23.72 -34.83 -8.06
N ALA A 105 -22.99 -35.25 -9.09
CA ALA A 105 -21.53 -35.16 -9.15
C ALA A 105 -21.04 -33.70 -9.16
N GLY A 106 -21.69 -32.82 -9.94
CA GLY A 106 -21.37 -31.39 -9.96
C GLY A 106 -21.65 -30.71 -8.61
N ARG A 107 -22.73 -31.10 -7.91
CA ARG A 107 -23.02 -30.61 -6.56
C ARG A 107 -21.95 -31.03 -5.54
N LEU A 108 -21.49 -32.27 -5.61
CA LEU A 108 -20.42 -32.78 -4.75
C LEU A 108 -19.09 -32.04 -5.00
N LEU A 109 -18.73 -31.82 -6.26
CA LEU A 109 -17.51 -31.10 -6.64
C LEU A 109 -17.52 -29.66 -6.12
N ALA A 110 -18.59 -28.91 -6.38
CA ALA A 110 -18.73 -27.53 -5.92
C ALA A 110 -18.68 -27.44 -4.38
N ARG A 111 -19.33 -28.38 -3.69
CA ARG A 111 -19.30 -28.46 -2.23
C ARG A 111 -17.90 -28.75 -1.70
N ALA A 112 -17.16 -29.65 -2.36
CA ALA A 112 -15.77 -29.95 -2.01
C ALA A 112 -14.86 -28.73 -2.23
N ALA A 113 -15.01 -28.02 -3.36
CA ALA A 113 -14.24 -26.81 -3.66
C ALA A 113 -14.48 -25.72 -2.60
N ARG A 114 -15.75 -25.42 -2.29
CA ARG A 114 -16.12 -24.45 -1.24
C ARG A 114 -15.59 -24.88 0.13
N HIS A 115 -15.77 -26.14 0.50
CA HIS A 115 -15.31 -26.65 1.80
C HIS A 115 -13.78 -26.56 1.95
N ASN A 116 -13.01 -26.86 0.90
CA ASN A 116 -11.55 -26.73 0.95
C ASN A 116 -11.11 -25.26 1.06
N ALA A 117 -11.75 -24.33 0.33
CA ALA A 117 -11.47 -22.91 0.46
C ALA A 117 -11.82 -22.37 1.85
N GLU A 118 -12.97 -22.76 2.41
CA GLU A 118 -13.36 -22.44 3.79
C GLU A 118 -12.38 -23.00 4.81
N ARG A 119 -11.92 -24.24 4.64
CA ARG A 119 -10.91 -24.86 5.50
C ARG A 119 -9.60 -24.08 5.47
N LEU A 120 -9.18 -23.64 4.28
CA LEU A 120 -7.99 -22.83 4.10
C LEU A 120 -8.15 -21.45 4.76
N ALA A 121 -9.31 -20.79 4.61
CA ALA A 121 -9.59 -19.51 5.26
C ALA A 121 -9.58 -19.62 6.79
N ARG A 122 -10.20 -20.67 7.36
CA ARG A 122 -10.21 -20.92 8.82
C ARG A 122 -8.82 -21.16 9.41
N ARG A 123 -7.80 -21.48 8.59
CA ARG A 123 -6.41 -21.54 9.04
C ARG A 123 -5.86 -20.15 9.41
N PHE A 124 -6.31 -19.10 8.71
CA PHE A 124 -5.80 -17.73 8.87
C PHE A 124 -6.79 -16.79 9.56
N ILE A 125 -8.04 -17.21 9.77
CA ILE A 125 -9.10 -16.44 10.43
C ILE A 125 -9.49 -17.18 11.70
N ALA A 126 -9.41 -16.47 12.83
CA ALA A 126 -9.61 -17.07 14.14
C ALA A 126 -11.07 -17.35 14.49
N GLY A 127 -12.00 -16.63 13.85
CA GLY A 127 -13.43 -16.85 14.04
C GLY A 127 -14.27 -15.87 13.24
N SER A 128 -15.54 -16.24 13.08
CA SER A 128 -16.57 -15.43 12.40
C SER A 128 -17.54 -14.75 13.37
N ASN A 129 -17.50 -15.13 14.64
CA ASN A 129 -18.34 -14.61 15.72
C ASN A 129 -17.56 -14.63 17.06
N LEU A 130 -18.06 -13.88 18.04
CA LEU A 130 -17.36 -13.65 19.31
C LEU A 130 -17.01 -14.95 20.06
N GLU A 131 -17.88 -15.97 20.02
CA GLU A 131 -17.63 -17.26 20.69
C GLU A 131 -16.46 -18.02 20.05
N GLU A 132 -16.39 -18.05 18.71
CA GLU A 132 -15.25 -18.61 17.98
C GLU A 132 -13.96 -17.86 18.30
N ALA A 133 -14.03 -16.52 18.31
CA ALA A 133 -12.89 -15.68 18.65
C ALA A 133 -12.38 -15.96 20.07
N LEU A 134 -13.27 -16.02 21.07
CA LEU A 134 -12.92 -16.33 22.45
C LEU A 134 -12.28 -17.72 22.60
N ARG A 135 -12.77 -18.73 21.87
CA ARG A 135 -12.16 -20.08 21.85
C ARG A 135 -10.75 -20.06 21.27
N ALA A 136 -10.55 -19.36 20.16
CA ALA A 136 -9.23 -19.23 19.54
C ALA A 136 -8.26 -18.48 20.47
N ILE A 137 -8.70 -17.36 21.05
CA ILE A 137 -7.93 -16.54 21.99
C ILE A 137 -7.56 -17.33 23.25
N ALA A 138 -8.49 -18.11 23.81
CA ALA A 138 -8.20 -18.98 24.95
C ALA A 138 -7.12 -20.03 24.60
N GLY A 139 -7.15 -20.56 23.38
CA GLY A 139 -6.11 -21.44 22.85
C GLY A 139 -4.73 -20.78 22.79
N LEU A 140 -4.66 -19.53 22.32
CA LEU A 140 -3.44 -18.73 22.28
C LEU A 140 -2.89 -18.47 23.69
N ARG A 141 -3.75 -18.04 24.62
CA ARG A 141 -3.33 -17.73 26.00
C ARG A 141 -2.82 -18.95 26.76
N ARG A 142 -3.38 -20.15 26.53
CA ARG A 142 -2.85 -21.41 27.08
C ARG A 142 -1.41 -21.70 26.65
N ARG A 143 -0.98 -21.17 25.50
CA ARG A 143 0.39 -21.24 24.99
C ARG A 143 1.25 -20.03 25.40
N SER A 144 0.76 -19.20 26.33
CA SER A 144 1.38 -17.92 26.70
C SER A 144 1.58 -16.99 25.50
N LEU A 145 0.59 -16.95 24.60
CA LEU A 145 0.54 -16.00 23.48
C LEU A 145 -0.52 -14.93 23.76
N ALA A 146 -0.15 -13.66 23.63
CA ALA A 146 -1.08 -12.55 23.57
C ALA A 146 -1.79 -12.51 22.21
N PHE A 147 -2.78 -11.63 22.06
CA PHE A 147 -3.49 -11.44 20.81
C PHE A 147 -3.76 -9.96 20.54
N THR A 148 -4.01 -9.63 19.28
CA THR A 148 -4.68 -8.39 18.82
C THR A 148 -5.72 -8.80 17.81
N VAL A 149 -6.98 -8.40 18.01
CA VAL A 149 -8.07 -8.76 17.09
C VAL A 149 -8.21 -7.72 16.00
N ASP A 150 -8.15 -8.16 14.75
CA ASP A 150 -8.41 -7.32 13.57
C ASP A 150 -9.77 -7.63 13.00
N LEU A 151 -10.62 -6.62 12.88
CA LEU A 151 -11.92 -6.76 12.24
C LEU A 151 -11.73 -6.78 10.72
N LEU A 152 -12.00 -7.95 10.13
CA LEU A 152 -12.00 -8.14 8.70
C LEU A 152 -13.25 -7.51 8.10
N GLY A 153 -13.03 -6.73 7.06
CA GLY A 153 -14.10 -6.31 6.18
C GLY A 153 -13.55 -5.74 4.87
N GLU A 154 -14.48 -5.35 4.01
CA GLU A 154 -14.20 -4.76 2.71
C GLU A 154 -13.90 -3.26 2.84
N ALA A 155 -13.43 -2.65 1.75
CA ALA A 155 -13.28 -1.20 1.67
C ALA A 155 -14.62 -0.54 2.03
N THR A 156 -14.59 0.43 2.93
CA THR A 156 -15.79 1.17 3.32
C THR A 156 -16.08 2.19 2.24
N VAL A 157 -17.21 2.04 1.54
CA VAL A 157 -17.62 2.88 0.42
C VAL A 157 -18.90 3.68 0.71
N THR A 158 -19.53 3.43 1.87
CA THR A 158 -20.68 4.20 2.36
C THR A 158 -20.55 4.58 3.84
N GLU A 159 -21.22 5.65 4.25
CA GLU A 159 -21.26 6.05 5.67
C GLU A 159 -22.02 5.03 6.55
N ALA A 160 -22.99 4.31 5.99
CA ALA A 160 -23.67 3.22 6.67
C ALA A 160 -22.74 2.02 6.96
N GLU A 161 -21.79 1.73 6.07
CA GLU A 161 -20.71 0.78 6.34
C GLU A 161 -19.79 1.26 7.45
N ALA A 162 -19.39 2.53 7.43
CA ALA A 162 -18.55 3.13 8.47
C ALA A 162 -19.21 3.05 9.86
N GLU A 163 -20.51 3.33 9.94
CA GLU A 163 -21.31 3.18 11.16
C GLU A 163 -21.39 1.73 11.64
N ARG A 164 -21.59 0.79 10.72
CA ARG A 164 -21.59 -0.64 11.05
C ARG A 164 -20.21 -1.11 11.55
N TYR A 165 -19.12 -0.66 10.92
CA TYR A 165 -17.77 -0.95 11.41
C TYR A 165 -17.54 -0.41 12.82
N GLN A 166 -17.98 0.82 13.10
CA GLN A 166 -17.91 1.40 14.43
C GLN A 166 -18.70 0.57 15.45
N ALA A 167 -19.92 0.15 15.11
CA ALA A 167 -20.76 -0.70 15.95
C ALA A 167 -20.10 -2.06 16.25
N GLU A 168 -19.50 -2.69 15.25
CA GLU A 168 -18.77 -3.96 15.41
C GLU A 168 -17.55 -3.80 16.33
N TYR A 169 -16.82 -2.68 16.26
CA TYR A 169 -15.74 -2.40 17.21
C TYR A 169 -16.25 -2.28 18.65
N PHE A 170 -17.39 -1.62 18.89
CA PHE A 170 -17.99 -1.58 20.23
C PHE A 170 -18.35 -2.97 20.74
N HIS A 171 -19.06 -3.75 19.91
CA HIS A 171 -19.44 -5.11 20.25
C HIS A 171 -18.22 -5.99 20.56
N LEU A 172 -17.15 -5.84 19.79
CA LEU A 172 -15.89 -6.56 20.01
C LEU A 172 -15.19 -6.14 21.30
N ILE A 173 -15.04 -4.83 21.54
CA ILE A 173 -14.37 -4.28 22.73
C ILE A 173 -15.10 -4.72 24.00
N GLU A 174 -16.42 -4.52 24.07
CA GLU A 174 -17.23 -4.88 25.24
C GLU A 174 -17.30 -6.40 25.42
N GLY A 175 -17.51 -7.13 24.32
CA GLY A 175 -17.63 -8.59 24.32
C GLY A 175 -16.35 -9.29 24.77
N LEU A 176 -15.19 -8.88 24.24
CA LEU A 176 -13.90 -9.46 24.62
C LEU A 176 -13.50 -9.06 26.05
N SER A 177 -13.59 -7.77 26.39
CA SER A 177 -13.14 -7.28 27.71
C SER A 177 -13.93 -7.92 28.86
N ARG A 178 -15.24 -8.11 28.72
CA ARG A 178 -16.08 -8.77 29.74
C ARG A 178 -15.60 -10.18 30.08
N HIS A 179 -15.06 -10.92 29.12
CA HIS A 179 -14.59 -12.29 29.33
C HIS A 179 -13.10 -12.34 29.68
N VAL A 180 -12.25 -11.75 28.86
CA VAL A 180 -10.79 -11.88 28.94
C VAL A 180 -10.24 -11.25 30.23
N ASN A 181 -10.86 -10.16 30.72
CA ASN A 181 -10.42 -9.53 31.97
C ASN A 181 -10.72 -10.39 33.22
N THR A 182 -11.62 -11.37 33.12
CA THR A 182 -11.92 -12.32 34.21
C THR A 182 -10.99 -13.52 34.24
N TRP A 183 -10.20 -13.73 33.18
CA TRP A 183 -9.31 -14.89 33.11
C TRP A 183 -8.09 -14.71 34.01
N GLU A 184 -7.48 -15.81 34.41
CA GLU A 184 -6.24 -15.78 35.19
C GLU A 184 -5.14 -15.02 34.42
N PRO A 185 -4.40 -14.12 35.09
CA PRO A 185 -3.27 -13.42 34.49
C PRO A 185 -2.16 -14.41 34.10
N VAL A 186 -1.60 -14.22 32.92
CA VAL A 186 -0.41 -14.94 32.44
C VAL A 186 0.75 -13.95 32.47
N ASP A 187 1.66 -14.12 33.43
CA ASP A 187 2.74 -13.17 33.73
C ASP A 187 3.55 -12.72 32.51
N LEU A 188 3.90 -13.66 31.63
CA LEU A 188 4.71 -13.39 30.43
C LEU A 188 4.03 -12.40 29.45
N ILE A 189 2.69 -12.42 29.36
CA ILE A 189 1.95 -11.68 28.32
C ILE A 189 1.10 -10.54 28.86
N ASP A 190 0.74 -10.57 30.14
CA ASP A 190 -0.12 -9.57 30.78
C ASP A 190 0.67 -8.56 31.63
N ARG A 191 2.01 -8.62 31.61
CA ARG A 191 2.89 -7.68 32.32
C ARG A 191 4.15 -7.35 31.51
N ASP A 192 4.72 -6.19 31.80
CA ASP A 192 6.03 -5.77 31.35
C ASP A 192 6.86 -5.18 32.51
N HIS A 193 7.96 -4.50 32.18
CA HIS A 193 8.84 -3.83 33.12
C HIS A 193 8.20 -2.64 33.87
N GLN A 194 7.11 -2.07 33.37
CA GLN A 194 6.41 -0.91 33.96
C GLN A 194 5.16 -1.34 34.75
N GLY A 195 4.58 -2.50 34.44
CA GLY A 195 3.44 -3.01 35.20
C GLY A 195 2.51 -3.93 34.40
N PRO A 196 1.23 -4.01 34.81
CA PRO A 196 0.21 -4.75 34.07
C PRO A 196 -0.07 -4.14 32.70
N LEU A 197 -0.32 -4.99 31.72
CA LEU A 197 -0.74 -4.63 30.37
C LEU A 197 -2.23 -4.89 30.16
N ALA A 198 -2.83 -4.15 29.23
CA ALA A 198 -4.15 -4.46 28.70
C ALA A 198 -4.16 -5.88 28.08
N ARG A 199 -5.05 -6.74 28.58
CA ARG A 199 -5.14 -8.15 28.14
C ARG A 199 -5.89 -8.32 26.83
N VAL A 200 -6.74 -7.35 26.51
CA VAL A 200 -7.45 -7.27 25.22
C VAL A 200 -6.77 -6.20 24.39
N ASN A 201 -6.56 -6.51 23.12
CA ASN A 201 -5.99 -5.60 22.14
C ASN A 201 -6.78 -5.74 20.84
N VAL A 202 -7.10 -4.61 20.21
CA VAL A 202 -7.80 -4.55 18.91
C VAL A 202 -7.00 -3.71 17.92
N SER A 203 -6.96 -4.12 16.67
CA SER A 203 -6.41 -3.36 15.55
C SER A 203 -7.52 -2.64 14.79
N VAL A 204 -7.33 -1.36 14.48
CA VAL A 204 -8.27 -0.50 13.76
C VAL A 204 -7.62 0.03 12.50
N LYS A 205 -8.32 -0.09 11.37
CA LYS A 205 -7.98 0.60 10.11
C LYS A 205 -8.78 1.89 10.06
N LEU A 206 -8.13 3.04 9.86
CA LEU A 206 -8.85 4.32 9.91
C LEU A 206 -9.75 4.52 8.67
N SER A 207 -9.36 3.95 7.53
CA SER A 207 -10.16 4.00 6.30
C SER A 207 -11.54 3.32 6.46
N SER A 208 -11.70 2.39 7.41
CA SER A 208 -12.99 1.73 7.63
C SER A 208 -13.99 2.58 8.42
N LEU A 209 -13.56 3.73 8.94
CA LEU A 209 -14.39 4.65 9.71
C LEU A 209 -14.89 5.84 8.88
N TYR A 210 -14.52 5.93 7.60
CA TYR A 210 -14.98 7.01 6.73
C TYR A 210 -14.92 6.61 5.27
N SER A 211 -16.05 6.70 4.56
CA SER A 211 -16.12 6.22 3.16
C SER A 211 -15.40 7.11 2.16
N GLN A 212 -15.11 8.36 2.53
CA GLN A 212 -14.32 9.29 1.72
C GLN A 212 -12.96 9.56 2.36
N PHE A 213 -12.30 8.54 2.90
CA PHE A 213 -10.94 8.65 3.45
C PHE A 213 -9.96 9.06 2.34
N ASP A 214 -9.75 10.37 2.19
CA ASP A 214 -9.03 10.95 1.06
C ASP A 214 -8.04 12.01 1.55
N PRO A 215 -6.74 11.88 1.24
CA PRO A 215 -5.73 12.86 1.62
C PRO A 215 -5.81 14.19 0.86
N LEU A 216 -6.69 14.31 -0.15
CA LEU A 216 -6.99 15.59 -0.81
C LEU A 216 -7.62 16.60 0.17
N ASP A 217 -8.48 16.13 1.08
CA ASP A 217 -9.07 16.93 2.17
C ASP A 217 -8.64 16.38 3.53
N PRO A 218 -7.39 16.67 3.96
CA PRO A 218 -6.86 16.11 5.20
C PRO A 218 -7.63 16.60 6.44
N GLU A 219 -8.15 17.84 6.42
CA GLU A 219 -8.91 18.43 7.53
C GLU A 219 -10.30 17.81 7.66
N GLY A 220 -11.04 17.72 6.56
CA GLY A 220 -12.37 17.11 6.53
C GLY A 220 -12.31 15.63 6.85
N THR A 221 -11.37 14.90 6.25
CA THR A 221 -11.14 13.48 6.53
C THR A 221 -10.77 13.26 8.00
N SER A 222 -9.84 14.04 8.55
CA SER A 222 -9.46 13.90 9.97
C SER A 222 -10.66 14.13 10.89
N ARG A 223 -11.45 15.17 10.64
CA ARG A 223 -12.65 15.49 11.44
C ARG A 223 -13.67 14.35 11.40
N ALA A 224 -13.95 13.81 10.23
CA ALA A 224 -14.91 12.72 10.05
C ALA A 224 -14.45 11.45 10.77
N VAL A 225 -13.19 11.04 10.58
CA VAL A 225 -12.62 9.85 11.22
C VAL A 225 -12.57 10.02 12.74
N ARG A 226 -12.08 11.14 13.26
CA ARG A 226 -12.02 11.40 14.71
C ARG A 226 -13.39 11.39 15.37
N THR A 227 -14.43 11.81 14.66
CA THR A 227 -15.82 11.77 15.15
C THR A 227 -16.25 10.33 15.45
N ARG A 228 -15.89 9.35 14.62
CA ARG A 228 -16.21 7.94 14.85
C ARG A 228 -15.20 7.22 15.74
N LEU A 229 -13.93 7.58 15.66
CA LEU A 229 -12.85 6.94 16.42
C LEU A 229 -12.91 7.29 17.92
N ARG A 230 -13.24 8.54 18.29
CA ARG A 230 -13.25 8.99 19.69
C ARG A 230 -14.14 8.12 20.60
N PRO A 231 -15.41 7.82 20.24
CA PRO A 231 -16.23 6.89 20.99
C PRO A 231 -15.61 5.49 21.17
N ILE A 232 -14.96 4.94 20.13
CA ILE A 232 -14.27 3.63 20.20
C ILE A 232 -13.14 3.69 21.23
N LEU A 233 -12.30 4.74 21.20
CA LEU A 233 -11.20 4.92 22.14
C LEU A 233 -11.69 5.09 23.58
N LEU A 234 -12.79 5.83 23.80
CA LEU A 234 -13.41 5.97 25.13
C LEU A 234 -13.90 4.62 25.66
N ALA A 235 -14.56 3.82 24.82
CA ALA A 235 -15.03 2.48 25.20
C ALA A 235 -13.86 1.55 25.52
N ALA A 236 -12.79 1.61 24.73
CA ALA A 236 -11.58 0.83 24.95
C ALA A 236 -10.88 1.21 26.25
N ARG A 237 -10.69 2.51 26.51
CA ARG A 237 -10.07 3.02 27.75
C ARG A 237 -10.87 2.59 28.99
N ARG A 238 -12.20 2.72 28.97
CA ARG A 238 -13.09 2.29 30.07
C ARG A 238 -13.02 0.79 30.33
N SER A 239 -12.75 0.00 29.30
CA SER A 239 -12.75 -1.47 29.36
C SER A 239 -11.35 -2.08 29.49
N HIS A 240 -10.33 -1.25 29.70
CA HIS A 240 -8.91 -1.65 29.75
C HIS A 240 -8.46 -2.43 28.51
N VAL A 241 -8.85 -1.93 27.33
CA VAL A 241 -8.51 -2.50 26.01
C VAL A 241 -7.49 -1.64 25.31
N PHE A 242 -6.43 -2.27 24.80
CA PHE A 242 -5.45 -1.61 23.95
C PHE A 242 -6.00 -1.40 22.53
N VAL A 243 -5.71 -0.23 21.92
CA VAL A 243 -6.08 0.04 20.53
C VAL A 243 -4.84 0.31 19.68
N ASN A 244 -4.62 -0.52 18.66
CA ASN A 244 -3.59 -0.30 17.65
C ASN A 244 -4.20 0.27 16.37
N VAL A 245 -3.69 1.38 15.86
CA VAL A 245 -4.01 1.89 14.53
C VAL A 245 -3.10 1.23 13.50
N ASP A 246 -3.69 0.52 12.54
CA ASP A 246 -2.95 -0.09 11.43
C ASP A 246 -2.60 0.94 10.35
N MET A 247 -1.54 0.63 9.60
CA MET A 247 -1.06 1.45 8.50
C MET A 247 -1.40 0.79 7.16
N GLU A 248 -1.98 1.59 6.28
CA GLU A 248 -2.57 1.15 5.01
C GLU A 248 -1.66 1.51 3.83
N GLN A 249 -2.21 1.87 2.67
CA GLN A 249 -1.45 2.28 1.49
C GLN A 249 -0.69 3.59 1.71
N PHE A 250 0.39 3.82 0.95
CA PHE A 250 1.25 4.98 1.09
C PHE A 250 0.49 6.31 1.02
N ALA A 251 -0.47 6.44 0.10
CA ALA A 251 -1.28 7.65 -0.06
C ALA A 251 -2.06 8.04 1.22
N CYS A 252 -2.37 7.07 2.09
CA CYS A 252 -3.10 7.29 3.35
C CYS A 252 -2.17 7.54 4.55
N LYS A 253 -0.86 7.25 4.42
CA LYS A 253 0.08 7.15 5.55
C LYS A 253 0.19 8.45 6.35
N ASP A 254 0.44 9.57 5.68
CA ASP A 254 0.60 10.87 6.35
C ASP A 254 -0.68 11.31 7.05
N LEU A 255 -1.83 11.04 6.43
CA LEU A 255 -3.14 11.33 7.00
C LEU A 255 -3.44 10.48 8.23
N THR A 256 -3.12 9.18 8.19
CA THR A 256 -3.25 8.28 9.34
C THR A 256 -2.38 8.72 10.51
N LEU A 257 -1.11 9.06 10.25
CA LEU A 257 -0.19 9.59 11.27
C LEU A 257 -0.72 10.90 11.86
N ARG A 258 -1.28 11.78 11.02
CA ARG A 258 -1.89 13.03 11.45
C ARG A 258 -3.09 12.80 12.36
N ILE A 259 -4.05 11.97 11.96
CA ILE A 259 -5.26 11.66 12.73
C ILE A 259 -4.89 11.05 14.08
N PHE A 260 -3.93 10.11 14.09
CA PHE A 260 -3.45 9.48 15.32
C PHE A 260 -2.87 10.49 16.31
N ARG A 261 -2.06 11.45 15.84
CA ARG A 261 -1.52 12.51 16.70
C ARG A 261 -2.62 13.44 17.21
N GLU A 262 -3.45 13.96 16.31
CA GLU A 262 -4.50 14.93 16.65
C GLU A 262 -5.50 14.38 17.67
N ILE A 263 -5.91 13.11 17.55
CA ILE A 263 -6.85 12.53 18.51
C ILE A 263 -6.20 12.30 19.87
N LEU A 264 -4.93 11.90 19.92
CA LEU A 264 -4.22 11.63 21.17
C LEU A 264 -3.69 12.88 21.88
N GLU A 265 -3.79 14.05 21.25
CA GLU A 265 -3.55 15.36 21.87
C GLU A 265 -4.76 15.87 22.66
N GLU A 266 -5.94 15.30 22.42
CA GLU A 266 -7.17 15.65 23.13
C GLU A 266 -7.08 15.27 24.62
N ALA A 267 -7.68 16.09 25.49
CA ALA A 267 -7.54 15.95 26.94
C ALA A 267 -7.96 14.58 27.47
N GLU A 268 -8.95 13.93 26.83
CA GLU A 268 -9.46 12.61 27.20
C GLU A 268 -8.52 11.45 26.87
N PHE A 269 -7.46 11.68 26.08
CA PHE A 269 -6.53 10.63 25.64
C PHE A 269 -5.07 10.98 25.87
N ARG A 270 -4.74 12.23 26.22
CA ARG A 270 -3.36 12.71 26.35
C ARG A 270 -2.49 11.88 27.28
N ASP A 271 -3.06 11.36 28.36
CA ASP A 271 -2.40 10.57 29.40
C ASP A 271 -2.53 9.05 29.21
N TRP A 272 -3.15 8.58 28.11
CA TRP A 272 -3.47 7.17 27.93
C TRP A 272 -2.35 6.42 27.16
N PRO A 273 -1.67 5.42 27.76
CA PRO A 273 -0.54 4.74 27.11
C PRO A 273 -0.91 3.50 26.28
N ASP A 274 -2.13 2.96 26.42
CA ASP A 274 -2.56 1.71 25.76
C ASP A 274 -3.03 1.93 24.31
N VAL A 275 -2.26 2.73 23.57
CA VAL A 275 -2.50 3.05 22.17
C VAL A 275 -1.23 2.85 21.36
N GLY A 276 -1.38 2.37 20.13
CA GLY A 276 -0.25 2.15 19.24
C GLY A 276 -0.56 2.47 17.79
N ILE A 277 0.49 2.58 16.99
CA ILE A 277 0.41 2.79 15.55
C ILE A 277 1.39 1.90 14.81
N ALA A 278 1.02 1.41 13.63
CA ALA A 278 1.91 0.66 12.76
C ALA A 278 2.82 1.58 11.93
N ILE A 279 4.08 1.18 11.76
CA ILE A 279 5.07 1.85 10.90
C ILE A 279 5.70 0.81 9.97
N GLN A 280 5.86 1.16 8.69
CA GLN A 280 6.24 0.24 7.62
C GLN A 280 7.69 0.47 7.17
N ALA A 281 8.60 -0.47 7.44
CA ALA A 281 10.03 -0.37 7.15
C ALA A 281 10.39 -0.47 5.66
N TYR A 282 9.47 -0.91 4.79
CA TYR A 282 9.67 -0.91 3.35
C TYR A 282 9.59 0.47 2.71
N LEU A 283 9.10 1.49 3.43
CA LEU A 283 8.99 2.86 2.96
C LEU A 283 10.31 3.59 3.14
N ARG A 284 10.63 4.46 2.17
CA ARG A 284 11.87 5.23 2.17
C ARG A 284 11.93 6.26 3.31
N ASP A 285 10.79 6.74 3.77
CA ASP A 285 10.62 7.77 4.81
C ASP A 285 10.35 7.20 6.22
N CYS A 286 10.38 5.88 6.40
CA CYS A 286 10.12 5.19 7.67
C CYS A 286 10.87 5.79 8.89
N LEU A 287 12.17 6.08 8.77
CA LEU A 287 12.94 6.67 9.88
C LEU A 287 12.52 8.11 10.18
N THR A 288 12.23 8.90 9.14
CA THR A 288 11.74 10.28 9.30
C THR A 288 10.42 10.29 10.07
N ASP A 289 9.52 9.34 9.77
CA ASP A 289 8.24 9.19 10.47
C ASP A 289 8.45 8.80 11.94
N LEU A 290 9.39 7.89 12.24
CA LEU A 290 9.73 7.50 13.60
C LEU A 290 10.34 8.66 14.41
N GLU A 291 11.24 9.44 13.81
CA GLU A 291 11.81 10.64 14.43
C GLU A 291 10.73 11.68 14.74
N ALA A 292 9.81 11.92 13.79
CA ALA A 292 8.69 12.82 14.00
C ALA A 292 7.75 12.32 15.10
N LEU A 293 7.46 11.01 15.15
CA LEU A 293 6.62 10.39 16.16
C LEU A 293 7.28 10.44 17.55
N ALA A 294 8.59 10.23 17.66
CA ALA A 294 9.34 10.34 18.91
C ALA A 294 9.27 11.76 19.49
N ARG A 295 9.55 12.78 18.66
CA ARG A 295 9.43 14.20 19.05
C ARG A 295 8.02 14.55 19.51
N TRP A 296 7.01 14.03 18.82
CA TRP A 296 5.62 14.24 19.21
C TRP A 296 5.28 13.53 20.53
N ALA A 297 5.70 12.27 20.72
CA ALA A 297 5.44 11.52 21.96
C ALA A 297 6.10 12.19 23.18
N GLU A 298 7.30 12.76 22.99
CA GLU A 298 7.99 13.58 24.00
C GLU A 298 7.15 14.82 24.38
N GLN A 299 6.62 15.55 23.40
CA GLN A 299 5.74 16.71 23.64
C GLN A 299 4.39 16.34 24.26
N ARG A 300 3.85 15.18 23.90
CA ARG A 300 2.63 14.63 24.51
C ARG A 300 2.86 14.30 25.98
N GLY A 301 4.06 13.85 26.34
CA GLY A 301 4.46 13.47 27.69
C GLY A 301 3.94 12.08 28.12
N THR A 302 3.42 11.30 27.18
CA THR A 302 2.94 9.93 27.43
C THR A 302 3.35 9.07 26.24
N PRO A 303 3.95 7.89 26.49
CA PRO A 303 4.43 7.04 25.41
C PRO A 303 3.29 6.48 24.56
N VAL A 304 3.64 6.04 23.36
CA VAL A 304 2.78 5.25 22.48
C VAL A 304 3.53 4.02 22.00
N TRP A 305 2.81 2.99 21.62
CA TRP A 305 3.42 1.81 21.02
C TRP A 305 3.63 1.97 19.52
N VAL A 306 4.72 1.39 19.01
CA VAL A 306 5.01 1.33 17.59
C VAL A 306 5.10 -0.12 17.14
N ARG A 307 4.12 -0.53 16.34
CA ARG A 307 4.13 -1.81 15.63
C ARG A 307 5.00 -1.66 14.37
N LEU A 308 6.26 -2.05 14.46
CA LEU A 308 7.17 -2.03 13.31
C LEU A 308 6.96 -3.27 12.45
N VAL A 309 6.46 -3.07 11.22
CA VAL A 309 6.28 -4.10 10.20
C VAL A 309 7.16 -3.80 8.99
N LYS A 310 7.31 -4.76 8.06
CA LYS A 310 7.93 -4.46 6.77
C LYS A 310 7.00 -3.65 5.89
N GLY A 311 5.82 -4.19 5.59
CA GLY A 311 4.81 -3.56 4.74
C GLY A 311 3.99 -4.63 4.02
N ALA A 312 2.73 -4.34 3.69
CA ALA A 312 1.78 -5.31 3.13
C ALA A 312 1.31 -4.96 1.70
N TYR A 313 1.72 -3.82 1.15
CA TYR A 313 1.20 -3.26 -0.10
C TYR A 313 2.28 -3.11 -1.19
N TRP A 314 3.39 -3.85 -1.13
CA TRP A 314 4.56 -3.60 -1.99
C TRP A 314 4.25 -3.66 -3.49
N ASP A 315 3.53 -4.69 -3.94
CA ASP A 315 3.13 -4.82 -5.35
C ASP A 315 2.20 -3.68 -5.76
N TYR A 316 1.26 -3.29 -4.89
CA TYR A 316 0.36 -2.17 -5.12
C TYR A 316 1.14 -0.86 -5.27
N GLU A 317 2.06 -0.54 -4.36
CA GLU A 317 2.81 0.72 -4.40
C GLU A 317 3.73 0.82 -5.62
N THR A 318 4.34 -0.29 -6.04
CA THR A 318 5.20 -0.31 -7.24
C THR A 318 4.38 -0.15 -8.52
N VAL A 319 3.23 -0.81 -8.61
CA VAL A 319 2.32 -0.71 -9.78
C VAL A 319 1.71 0.68 -9.87
N VAL A 320 1.17 1.22 -8.77
CA VAL A 320 0.56 2.55 -8.77
C VAL A 320 1.59 3.62 -9.10
N ALA A 321 2.78 3.57 -8.49
CA ALA A 321 3.83 4.54 -8.81
C ALA A 321 4.24 4.47 -10.29
N ALA A 322 4.37 3.27 -10.86
CA ALA A 322 4.69 3.10 -12.28
C ALA A 322 3.57 3.62 -13.20
N GLN A 323 2.30 3.34 -12.88
CA GLN A 323 1.14 3.83 -13.63
C GLN A 323 1.01 5.35 -13.62
N GLN A 324 1.33 5.98 -12.49
CA GLN A 324 1.23 7.42 -12.30
C GLN A 324 2.50 8.18 -12.70
N GLY A 325 3.59 7.49 -13.06
CA GLY A 325 4.90 8.10 -13.29
C GLY A 325 5.53 8.71 -12.02
N TRP A 326 5.13 8.24 -10.84
CA TRP A 326 5.61 8.72 -9.55
C TRP A 326 6.88 8.00 -9.10
N PRO A 327 7.69 8.64 -8.24
CA PRO A 327 8.75 7.93 -7.53
C PRO A 327 8.18 6.78 -6.71
N VAL A 328 8.74 5.58 -6.86
CA VAL A 328 8.32 4.40 -6.09
C VAL A 328 8.61 4.64 -4.60
N PRO A 329 7.56 4.69 -3.72
CA PRO A 329 7.74 5.08 -2.32
C PRO A 329 8.39 3.98 -1.46
N VAL A 330 8.38 2.75 -1.97
CA VAL A 330 8.97 1.57 -1.32
C VAL A 330 10.37 1.24 -1.85
N PHE A 331 11.17 0.55 -1.06
CA PHE A 331 12.38 -0.11 -1.55
C PHE A 331 12.00 -1.25 -2.50
N THR A 332 12.65 -1.33 -3.66
CA THR A 332 12.36 -2.34 -4.69
C THR A 332 13.13 -3.65 -4.47
N GLU A 333 14.14 -3.62 -3.59
CA GLU A 333 14.95 -4.78 -3.26
C GLU A 333 14.70 -5.21 -1.82
N LYS A 334 14.37 -6.49 -1.62
CA LYS A 334 13.95 -7.00 -0.30
C LYS A 334 14.99 -6.79 0.80
N TRP A 335 16.29 -6.87 0.47
CA TRP A 335 17.36 -6.66 1.44
C TRP A 335 17.42 -5.21 1.95
N GLN A 336 16.98 -4.23 1.16
CA GLN A 336 16.93 -2.83 1.59
C GLN A 336 15.85 -2.63 2.66
N THR A 337 14.69 -3.27 2.47
CA THR A 337 13.63 -3.33 3.48
C THR A 337 14.11 -4.02 4.76
N ASP A 338 14.84 -5.14 4.66
CA ASP A 338 15.40 -5.82 5.84
C ASP A 338 16.39 -4.92 6.59
N ALA A 339 17.30 -4.26 5.85
CA ALA A 339 18.27 -3.34 6.44
C ALA A 339 17.58 -2.14 7.10
N LYS A 340 16.53 -1.57 6.46
CA LYS A 340 15.73 -0.49 7.05
C LYS A 340 14.98 -0.96 8.30
N TYR A 341 14.47 -2.19 8.31
CA TYR A 341 13.81 -2.79 9.48
C TYR A 341 14.79 -2.90 10.66
N GLU A 342 16.03 -3.33 10.43
CA GLU A 342 17.07 -3.37 11.46
C GLU A 342 17.44 -1.95 11.97
N GLN A 343 17.54 -0.95 11.08
CA GLN A 343 17.74 0.46 11.50
C GLN A 343 16.60 0.98 12.38
N ALA A 344 15.36 0.76 11.95
CA ALA A 344 14.16 1.18 12.69
C ALA A 344 14.02 0.43 14.02
N THR A 345 14.40 -0.85 14.05
CA THR A 345 14.44 -1.66 15.29
C THR A 345 15.38 -1.03 16.31
N ARG A 346 16.59 -0.68 15.88
CA ARG A 346 17.55 0.01 16.75
C ARG A 346 17.01 1.36 17.23
N PHE A 347 16.48 2.19 16.33
CA PHE A 347 15.90 3.48 16.69
C PHE A 347 14.83 3.35 17.78
N LEU A 348 13.91 2.39 17.62
CA LEU A 348 12.84 2.13 18.58
C LEU A 348 13.38 1.64 19.94
N LEU A 349 14.42 0.81 19.93
CA LEU A 349 15.07 0.37 21.18
C LEU A 349 15.83 1.52 21.87
N GLU A 350 16.48 2.40 21.12
CA GLU A 350 17.13 3.60 21.67
C GLU A 350 16.13 4.60 22.28
N HIS A 351 14.86 4.57 21.83
CA HIS A 351 13.79 5.47 22.28
C HIS A 351 12.63 4.71 22.96
N HIS A 352 12.89 3.54 23.57
CA HIS A 352 11.85 2.64 24.05
C HIS A 352 10.92 3.24 25.12
N ASP A 353 11.39 4.27 25.84
CA ASP A 353 10.64 5.00 26.86
C ASP A 353 9.57 5.93 26.26
N LEU A 354 9.75 6.37 25.02
CA LEU A 354 8.81 7.22 24.28
C LEU A 354 7.97 6.39 23.29
N LEU A 355 8.64 5.50 22.56
CA LEU A 355 8.07 4.68 21.51
C LEU A 355 8.22 3.21 21.88
N ARG A 356 7.19 2.64 22.49
CA ARG A 356 7.21 1.26 22.99
C ARG A 356 7.24 0.25 21.85
N PRO A 357 8.30 -0.56 21.67
CA PRO A 357 8.46 -1.32 20.44
C PRO A 357 7.60 -2.58 20.41
N ALA A 358 6.96 -2.83 19.27
CA ALA A 358 6.33 -4.10 18.93
C ALA A 358 6.84 -4.58 17.56
N PHE A 359 7.70 -5.59 17.53
CA PHE A 359 8.38 -6.06 16.32
C PHE A 359 7.52 -7.08 15.57
N GLY A 360 6.81 -6.62 14.54
CA GLY A 360 5.98 -7.45 13.65
C GLY A 360 6.80 -8.10 12.54
N SER A 361 7.22 -9.36 12.73
CA SER A 361 8.00 -10.10 11.73
C SER A 361 7.96 -11.62 11.97
N HIS A 362 8.00 -12.41 10.89
CA HIS A 362 8.24 -13.86 10.92
C HIS A 362 9.68 -14.22 10.51
N ASN A 363 10.51 -13.22 10.19
CA ASN A 363 11.87 -13.44 9.77
C ASN A 363 12.79 -13.63 10.99
N VAL A 364 13.35 -14.83 11.15
CA VAL A 364 14.19 -15.21 12.30
C VAL A 364 15.38 -14.26 12.47
N ARG A 365 16.03 -13.86 11.37
CA ARG A 365 17.16 -12.91 11.41
C ARG A 365 16.72 -11.56 11.98
N SER A 366 15.62 -10.99 11.52
CA SER A 366 15.10 -9.71 12.04
C SER A 366 14.76 -9.78 13.53
N LEU A 367 14.18 -10.92 13.98
CA LEU A 367 13.85 -11.13 15.39
C LEU A 367 15.12 -11.30 16.24
N ALA A 368 16.08 -12.09 15.77
CA ALA A 368 17.36 -12.27 16.43
C ALA A 368 18.13 -10.95 16.57
N TYR A 369 18.07 -10.08 15.54
CA TYR A 369 18.67 -8.75 15.60
C TYR A 369 18.02 -7.88 16.68
N ALA A 370 16.69 -7.91 16.80
CA ALA A 370 15.98 -7.19 17.86
C ALA A 370 16.41 -7.66 19.27
N LEU A 371 16.56 -8.98 19.48
CA LEU A 371 17.07 -9.53 20.74
C LEU A 371 18.50 -9.09 21.03
N ALA A 372 19.39 -9.23 20.04
CA ALA A 372 20.79 -8.84 20.15
C ALA A 372 20.95 -7.35 20.45
N MET A 373 20.19 -6.51 19.76
CA MET A 373 20.22 -5.06 19.95
C MET A 373 19.65 -4.65 21.32
N ALA A 374 18.55 -5.28 21.76
CA ALA A 374 17.99 -5.02 23.08
C ALA A 374 18.99 -5.38 24.20
N GLN A 375 19.67 -6.52 24.07
CA GLN A 375 20.73 -6.92 25.00
C GLN A 375 21.90 -5.93 24.98
N LYS A 376 22.36 -5.52 23.79
CA LYS A 376 23.47 -4.57 23.62
C LYS A 376 23.19 -3.22 24.26
N LEU A 377 21.96 -2.71 24.10
CA LEU A 377 21.52 -1.43 24.65
C LEU A 377 21.12 -1.52 26.13
N GLY A 378 21.09 -2.72 26.72
CA GLY A 378 20.67 -2.92 28.11
C GLY A 378 19.20 -2.59 28.34
N VAL A 379 18.36 -2.75 27.32
CA VAL A 379 16.92 -2.49 27.42
C VAL A 379 16.31 -3.45 28.45
N PRO A 380 15.47 -2.97 29.39
CA PRO A 380 14.89 -3.85 30.39
C PRO A 380 14.13 -5.01 29.76
N GLU A 381 14.15 -6.18 30.40
CA GLU A 381 13.40 -7.34 29.92
C GLU A 381 11.92 -6.99 29.75
N ARG A 382 11.28 -7.56 28.71
CA ARG A 382 9.85 -7.34 28.40
C ARG A 382 9.48 -5.89 28.03
N SER A 383 10.44 -5.02 27.72
CA SER A 383 10.17 -3.64 27.25
C SER A 383 9.55 -3.55 25.87
N PHE A 384 9.86 -4.52 25.01
CA PHE A 384 9.22 -4.69 23.70
C PHE A 384 8.41 -5.99 23.67
N GLU A 385 7.63 -6.17 22.61
CA GLU A 385 7.02 -7.45 22.27
C GLU A 385 7.28 -7.83 20.81
N VAL A 386 7.09 -9.11 20.50
CA VAL A 386 7.14 -9.62 19.13
C VAL A 386 5.73 -9.87 18.65
N GLN A 387 5.44 -9.54 17.40
CA GLN A 387 4.13 -9.74 16.81
C GLN A 387 4.19 -10.61 15.56
N MET A 388 3.25 -11.55 15.46
CA MET A 388 3.16 -12.49 14.34
C MET A 388 1.71 -12.74 13.97
N LEU A 389 1.47 -13.15 12.73
CA LEU A 389 0.13 -13.43 12.22
C LEU A 389 -0.42 -14.79 12.70
N TYR A 390 -1.72 -14.86 12.93
CA TYR A 390 -2.45 -16.09 13.22
C TYR A 390 -2.33 -17.12 12.07
N GLY A 391 -2.17 -18.40 12.41
CA GLY A 391 -2.09 -19.48 11.42
C GLY A 391 -0.77 -19.62 10.68
N MET A 392 0.24 -18.82 11.03
CA MET A 392 1.54 -18.75 10.38
C MET A 392 2.69 -18.92 11.36
N ALA A 393 3.76 -19.59 10.90
CA ALA A 393 5.02 -19.74 11.62
C ALA A 393 4.85 -20.14 13.11
N GLU A 394 3.92 -21.05 13.40
CA GLU A 394 3.65 -21.52 14.76
C GLU A 394 4.92 -21.99 15.50
N PRO A 395 5.86 -22.72 14.87
CA PRO A 395 7.10 -23.10 15.54
C PRO A 395 7.95 -21.90 15.97
N ILE A 396 7.96 -20.80 15.21
CA ILE A 396 8.71 -19.58 15.57
C ILE A 396 8.05 -18.89 16.77
N LYS A 397 6.71 -18.86 16.84
CA LYS A 397 6.00 -18.31 18.01
C LYS A 397 6.37 -19.07 19.29
N ASP A 398 6.32 -20.40 19.23
CA ASP A 398 6.64 -21.25 20.38
C ASP A 398 8.12 -21.12 20.78
N ALA A 399 9.03 -21.01 19.80
CA ALA A 399 10.44 -20.73 20.05
C ALA A 399 10.64 -19.38 20.78
N MET A 400 9.96 -18.32 20.35
CA MET A 400 10.05 -17.00 20.99
C MET A 400 9.47 -17.00 22.41
N VAL A 401 8.33 -17.66 22.64
CA VAL A 401 7.78 -17.84 23.99
C VAL A 401 8.76 -18.59 24.89
N SER A 402 9.39 -19.65 24.39
CA SER A 402 10.38 -20.42 25.15
C SER A 402 11.66 -19.63 25.46
N LEU A 403 11.94 -18.56 24.70
CA LEU A 403 13.01 -17.59 24.97
C LEU A 403 12.59 -16.50 25.97
N GLY A 404 11.42 -16.66 26.61
CA GLY A 404 10.88 -15.69 27.56
C GLY A 404 10.39 -14.40 26.91
N GLN A 405 10.17 -14.39 25.60
CA GLN A 405 9.70 -13.21 24.88
C GLN A 405 8.17 -13.16 24.84
N ARG A 406 7.62 -11.96 25.04
CA ARG A 406 6.18 -11.73 24.87
C ARG A 406 5.86 -11.74 23.37
N VAL A 407 4.97 -12.65 22.97
CA VAL A 407 4.51 -12.77 21.58
C VAL A 407 3.02 -12.46 21.50
N ARG A 408 2.65 -11.50 20.64
CA ARG A 408 1.26 -11.16 20.32
C ARG A 408 0.88 -11.65 18.95
N VAL A 409 -0.24 -12.37 18.86
CA VAL A 409 -0.75 -12.91 17.61
C VAL A 409 -1.80 -11.98 17.01
N TYR A 410 -1.54 -11.46 15.82
CA TYR A 410 -2.51 -10.71 15.04
C TYR A 410 -3.56 -11.67 14.50
N THR A 411 -4.78 -11.51 14.99
CA THR A 411 -5.85 -12.51 15.02
C THR A 411 -7.04 -11.97 14.21
N PRO A 412 -7.15 -12.31 12.91
CA PRO A 412 -8.24 -11.83 12.08
C PRO A 412 -9.58 -12.40 12.52
N TYR A 413 -10.59 -11.53 12.53
CA TYR A 413 -11.94 -11.81 12.98
C TYR A 413 -12.95 -11.23 11.99
N GLY A 414 -13.89 -12.03 11.50
CA GLY A 414 -14.97 -11.51 10.66
C GLY A 414 -15.56 -12.54 9.72
N GLN A 415 -16.47 -12.08 8.87
CA GLN A 415 -17.18 -12.94 7.95
C GLN A 415 -16.25 -13.55 6.89
N LEU A 416 -16.69 -14.69 6.34
CA LEU A 416 -15.93 -15.47 5.37
C LEU A 416 -15.63 -14.69 4.08
N LEU A 417 -16.58 -13.86 3.61
CA LEU A 417 -16.47 -13.04 2.39
C LEU A 417 -15.25 -12.10 2.45
N PRO A 418 -15.17 -11.15 3.42
CA PRO A 418 -13.94 -10.37 3.63
C PRO A 418 -12.72 -11.24 3.95
N GLY A 419 -12.95 -12.37 4.61
CA GLY A 419 -11.96 -13.38 4.91
C GLY A 419 -11.22 -13.93 3.69
N MET A 420 -11.87 -14.03 2.53
CA MET A 420 -11.22 -14.54 1.32
C MET A 420 -10.31 -13.50 0.67
N ALA A 421 -10.71 -12.22 0.62
CA ALA A 421 -9.83 -11.14 0.16
C ALA A 421 -8.60 -11.01 1.06
N TYR A 422 -8.76 -11.23 2.36
CA TYR A 422 -7.64 -11.35 3.30
C TYR A 422 -6.79 -12.60 3.04
N LEU A 423 -7.42 -13.75 2.79
CA LEU A 423 -6.72 -15.01 2.48
C LEU A 423 -5.85 -14.88 1.23
N VAL A 424 -6.36 -14.30 0.13
CA VAL A 424 -5.59 -14.11 -1.11
C VAL A 424 -4.36 -13.25 -0.87
N ARG A 425 -4.52 -12.12 -0.17
CA ARG A 425 -3.38 -11.29 0.27
C ARG A 425 -2.40 -12.08 1.13
N ARG A 426 -2.91 -12.93 2.02
CA ARG A 426 -2.08 -13.75 2.89
C ARG A 426 -1.34 -14.84 2.12
N LEU A 427 -1.94 -15.43 1.09
CA LEU A 427 -1.30 -16.39 0.22
C LEU A 427 -0.22 -15.72 -0.66
N LEU A 428 -0.47 -14.52 -1.18
CA LEU A 428 0.53 -13.73 -1.90
C LEU A 428 1.72 -13.39 -1.00
N GLU A 429 1.46 -12.85 0.19
CA GLU A 429 2.49 -12.55 1.17
C GLU A 429 3.22 -13.82 1.62
N ASN A 430 2.50 -14.92 1.86
CA ASN A 430 3.10 -16.20 2.20
C ASN A 430 4.00 -16.69 1.10
N THR A 431 3.69 -16.50 -0.18
CA THR A 431 4.56 -16.97 -1.27
C THR A 431 5.81 -16.10 -1.46
N ALA A 432 5.73 -14.80 -1.16
CA ALA A 432 6.87 -13.90 -1.14
C ALA A 432 7.75 -14.10 0.11
N ASN A 433 7.14 -14.26 1.28
CA ASN A 433 7.80 -14.60 2.55
C ASN A 433 8.20 -16.07 2.62
N GLU A 434 7.59 -16.96 1.84
CA GLU A 434 8.03 -18.33 1.59
C GLU A 434 9.42 -18.27 0.97
N SER A 435 9.82 -17.26 0.19
CA SER A 435 11.26 -17.15 -0.13
C SER A 435 12.19 -17.19 1.10
N PHE A 436 11.73 -16.82 2.31
CA PHE A 436 12.41 -17.07 3.58
C PHE A 436 11.93 -18.34 4.31
N LEU A 437 10.62 -18.58 4.47
CA LEU A 437 10.09 -19.77 5.16
C LEU A 437 10.31 -21.06 4.33
N ARG A 438 10.08 -21.03 3.02
CA ARG A 438 10.46 -22.06 2.04
C ARG A 438 11.97 -22.24 1.96
N ALA A 439 12.77 -21.18 1.98
CA ALA A 439 14.23 -21.32 2.12
C ALA A 439 14.65 -21.97 3.45
N SER A 440 13.86 -21.81 4.51
CA SER A 440 14.15 -22.44 5.83
C SER A 440 13.62 -23.87 5.96
N PHE A 441 12.49 -24.20 5.33
CA PHE A 441 11.77 -25.46 5.55
C PHE A 441 11.68 -26.40 4.32
N THR A 442 11.93 -25.92 3.09
CA THR A 442 11.67 -26.70 1.85
C THR A 442 12.84 -26.68 0.84
N GLU A 443 13.54 -25.58 0.69
CA GLU A 443 14.78 -25.46 -0.08
C GLU A 443 15.95 -25.55 0.90
N HIS A 444 17.02 -26.28 0.57
CA HIS A 444 18.14 -26.53 1.48
C HIS A 444 19.07 -25.28 1.60
N VAL A 445 18.52 -24.12 1.93
CA VAL A 445 19.29 -22.89 2.17
C VAL A 445 19.90 -22.99 3.56
N SER A 446 21.20 -22.73 3.68
CA SER A 446 21.89 -22.90 4.97
C SER A 446 21.41 -21.86 5.98
N GLU A 447 21.44 -22.21 7.27
CA GLU A 447 21.15 -21.25 8.36
C GLU A 447 22.02 -19.99 8.25
N GLU A 448 23.27 -20.14 7.81
CA GLU A 448 24.20 -19.02 7.55
C GLU A 448 23.65 -18.05 6.48
N GLN A 449 23.06 -18.56 5.40
CA GLN A 449 22.45 -17.72 4.37
C GLN A 449 21.17 -17.03 4.86
N LEU A 450 20.38 -17.71 5.69
CA LEU A 450 19.14 -17.17 6.27
C LEU A 450 19.42 -16.10 7.33
N LEU A 451 20.52 -16.23 8.07
CA LEU A 451 20.97 -15.29 9.08
C LEU A 451 21.93 -14.22 8.54
N MET A 452 22.19 -14.19 7.24
CA MET A 452 23.12 -13.23 6.64
C MET A 452 22.68 -11.78 6.91
N ASN A 453 23.61 -10.94 7.35
CA ASN A 453 23.40 -9.50 7.47
C ASN A 453 22.93 -8.91 6.13
N PRO A 454 21.79 -8.19 6.10
CA PRO A 454 21.22 -7.68 4.86
C PRO A 454 22.15 -6.68 4.14
N LEU A 455 23.01 -5.95 4.86
CA LEU A 455 23.98 -5.03 4.26
C LEU A 455 25.10 -5.77 3.50
N LYS A 456 25.47 -7.00 3.90
CA LYS A 456 26.48 -7.77 3.15
C LYS A 456 26.00 -8.18 1.76
N LYS A 457 24.69 -8.24 1.52
CA LYS A 457 24.13 -8.42 0.17
C LYS A 457 24.39 -7.22 -0.73
N SER A 458 24.47 -6.00 -0.19
CA SER A 458 24.83 -4.80 -0.96
C SER A 458 26.25 -4.90 -1.51
N VAL A 459 27.22 -5.27 -0.68
CA VAL A 459 28.64 -5.39 -1.06
C VAL A 459 28.85 -6.42 -2.16
N ILE A 460 28.16 -7.57 -2.08
CA ILE A 460 28.23 -8.59 -3.13
C ILE A 460 27.61 -8.07 -4.42
N ARG A 461 26.46 -7.40 -4.37
CA ARG A 461 25.79 -6.86 -5.57
C ARG A 461 26.59 -5.73 -6.20
N ASP A 462 27.11 -4.81 -5.41
CA ASP A 462 27.85 -3.64 -5.88
C ASP A 462 29.18 -4.07 -6.53
N ALA A 463 29.83 -5.11 -5.99
CA ALA A 463 30.97 -5.75 -6.64
C ALA A 463 30.59 -6.38 -8.01
N TRP A 464 29.38 -6.95 -8.14
CA TRP A 464 28.88 -7.50 -9.40
C TRP A 464 28.43 -6.43 -10.42
N SER A 465 27.87 -5.30 -9.97
CA SER A 465 27.49 -4.19 -10.86
C SER A 465 28.70 -3.41 -11.37
N LEU A 466 29.74 -3.22 -10.56
CA LEU A 466 31.01 -2.63 -10.99
C LEU A 466 31.69 -3.47 -12.10
N VAL A 467 31.53 -4.80 -12.08
CA VAL A 467 32.01 -5.71 -13.14
C VAL A 467 31.17 -5.60 -14.42
N LYS A 468 29.88 -5.26 -14.31
CA LYS A 468 28.99 -5.04 -15.47
C LYS A 468 29.18 -3.66 -16.11
N ASP A 469 29.38 -2.62 -15.31
CA ASP A 469 29.58 -1.25 -15.81
C ASP A 469 30.93 -1.06 -16.52
N GLN A 470 31.94 -1.89 -16.22
CA GLN A 470 33.18 -1.93 -17.03
C GLN A 470 32.96 -2.45 -18.47
N LYS A 471 31.81 -3.03 -18.81
CA LYS A 471 31.48 -3.48 -20.18
C LYS A 471 30.58 -2.52 -20.96
N ASN A 472 29.88 -1.60 -20.30
CA ASN A 472 28.96 -0.67 -20.96
C ASN A 472 29.41 0.77 -20.69
N GLY A 473 30.10 1.33 -21.69
CA GLY A 473 30.70 2.66 -21.64
C GLY A 473 29.75 3.81 -21.31
N THR A 474 30.37 4.85 -20.76
CA THR A 474 29.86 6.14 -20.32
C THR A 474 29.01 6.89 -21.35
N GLY A 475 27.85 7.38 -20.92
CA GLY A 475 27.06 8.37 -21.67
C GLY A 475 25.73 8.68 -21.00
N ARG A 476 25.70 9.63 -20.06
CA ARG A 476 24.45 10.12 -19.44
C ARG A 476 24.48 11.62 -19.20
N GLU A 477 24.57 12.39 -20.28
CA GLU A 477 24.07 13.77 -20.32
C GLU A 477 23.47 14.00 -21.72
N GLY A 478 22.15 13.77 -21.86
CA GLY A 478 21.42 14.00 -23.12
C GLY A 478 20.14 13.18 -23.37
N THR A 479 19.73 12.28 -22.48
CA THR A 479 18.84 11.16 -22.86
C THR A 479 17.34 11.32 -22.61
N GLN A 480 16.82 12.43 -22.08
CA GLN A 480 15.36 12.55 -21.89
C GLN A 480 14.57 12.68 -23.21
N ARG A 481 15.15 13.26 -24.26
CA ARG A 481 14.50 13.36 -25.59
C ARG A 481 14.60 12.08 -26.44
N ALA A 482 15.42 11.12 -26.03
CA ALA A 482 15.64 9.85 -26.74
C ALA A 482 14.78 8.69 -26.18
N GLN A 483 14.03 8.91 -25.11
CA GLN A 483 13.06 7.95 -24.61
C GLN A 483 11.75 8.13 -25.37
N GLY A 484 11.01 7.04 -25.62
CA GLY A 484 9.70 7.08 -26.28
C GLY A 484 8.69 7.98 -25.54
N PHE A 485 7.50 8.16 -26.12
CA PHE A 485 6.43 8.91 -25.45
C PHE A 485 6.16 8.34 -24.04
N GLN A 486 6.04 9.25 -23.07
CA GLN A 486 5.64 8.97 -21.70
C GLN A 486 4.60 10.02 -21.32
N ASN A 487 3.54 9.58 -20.65
CA ASN A 487 2.53 10.48 -20.11
C ASN A 487 3.15 11.37 -19.03
N GLU A 488 2.68 12.61 -18.97
CA GLU A 488 3.00 13.57 -17.92
C GLU A 488 2.45 13.02 -16.59
N PRO A 489 3.30 12.84 -15.56
CA PRO A 489 2.87 12.32 -14.28
C PRO A 489 1.77 13.18 -13.67
N LEU A 490 0.70 12.58 -13.16
CA LEU A 490 -0.33 13.33 -12.42
C LEU A 490 0.23 13.89 -11.11
N THR A 491 -0.38 14.93 -10.56
CA THR A 491 0.04 15.48 -9.26
C THR A 491 -0.42 14.56 -8.12
N ASP A 492 0.52 14.15 -7.27
CA ASP A 492 0.21 13.39 -6.05
C ASP A 492 -0.27 14.33 -4.93
N PHE A 493 -1.59 14.52 -4.84
CA PHE A 493 -2.23 15.31 -3.79
C PHE A 493 -2.25 14.64 -2.41
N SER A 494 -1.71 13.42 -2.26
CA SER A 494 -1.45 12.89 -0.91
C SER A 494 -0.35 13.67 -0.20
N ARG A 495 0.53 14.32 -0.96
CA ARG A 495 1.62 15.14 -0.45
C ARG A 495 1.17 16.56 -0.14
N ASP A 496 1.69 17.08 0.97
CA ASP A 496 1.33 18.41 1.46
C ASP A 496 1.85 19.55 0.56
N ASP A 497 3.05 19.40 -0.01
CA ASP A 497 3.64 20.38 -0.92
C ASP A 497 2.81 20.60 -2.18
N ALA A 498 2.23 19.53 -2.73
CA ALA A 498 1.33 19.56 -3.87
C ALA A 498 0.00 20.29 -3.56
N ARG A 499 -0.64 19.98 -2.43
CA ARG A 499 -1.87 20.66 -2.00
C ARG A 499 -1.63 22.15 -1.79
N GLN A 500 -0.56 22.51 -1.06
CA GLN A 500 -0.22 23.91 -0.85
C GLN A 500 0.09 24.66 -2.16
N ALA A 501 0.69 24.00 -3.16
CA ALA A 501 0.95 24.61 -4.46
C ALA A 501 -0.35 24.95 -5.19
N MET A 502 -1.33 24.03 -5.16
CA MET A 502 -2.65 24.27 -5.74
C MET A 502 -3.43 25.37 -5.02
N GLU A 503 -3.41 25.38 -3.68
CA GLU A 503 -4.02 26.44 -2.88
C GLU A 503 -3.44 27.82 -3.21
N ARG A 504 -2.11 27.92 -3.29
CA ARG A 504 -1.43 29.16 -3.70
C ARG A 504 -1.87 29.58 -5.11
N ALA A 505 -1.94 28.65 -6.06
CA ALA A 505 -2.38 28.95 -7.42
C ALA A 505 -3.83 29.46 -7.47
N LEU A 506 -4.74 28.85 -6.69
CA LEU A 506 -6.13 29.31 -6.57
C LEU A 506 -6.22 30.73 -6.01
N VAL A 507 -5.37 31.08 -5.04
CA VAL A 507 -5.31 32.45 -4.50
C VAL A 507 -4.78 33.43 -5.54
N GLU A 508 -3.70 33.10 -6.24
CA GLU A 508 -3.12 33.99 -7.25
C GLU A 508 -4.04 34.19 -8.45
N VAL A 509 -4.62 33.12 -9.01
CA VAL A 509 -5.61 33.20 -10.10
C VAL A 509 -6.87 33.94 -9.64
N GLY A 510 -7.30 33.74 -8.39
CA GLY A 510 -8.41 34.47 -7.79
C GLY A 510 -8.28 35.99 -7.88
N LYS A 511 -7.05 36.54 -7.84
CA LYS A 511 -6.78 37.98 -7.99
C LYS A 511 -6.89 38.47 -9.43
N LEU A 512 -6.82 37.56 -10.40
CA LEU A 512 -6.87 37.86 -11.83
C LEU A 512 -8.29 37.76 -12.41
N LEU A 513 -9.27 37.33 -11.62
CA LEU A 513 -10.65 37.18 -12.10
C LEU A 513 -11.28 38.51 -12.52
N GLY A 514 -12.20 38.44 -13.48
CA GLY A 514 -12.96 39.58 -13.99
C GLY A 514 -12.22 40.42 -15.03
N GLN A 515 -10.99 40.04 -15.40
CA GLN A 515 -10.21 40.68 -16.46
C GLN A 515 -10.89 40.59 -17.83
N HIS A 516 -10.47 41.49 -18.73
CA HIS A 516 -10.92 41.52 -20.11
C HIS A 516 -9.89 40.86 -21.03
N TYR A 517 -10.36 39.96 -21.89
CA TYR A 517 -9.56 39.17 -22.83
C TYR A 517 -10.02 39.44 -24.27
N PRO A 518 -9.24 40.20 -25.08
CA PRO A 518 -9.57 40.40 -26.49
C PRO A 518 -9.35 39.13 -27.31
N SER A 519 -9.96 39.05 -28.49
CA SER A 519 -9.56 38.05 -29.49
C SER A 519 -8.16 38.37 -30.01
N VAL A 520 -7.41 37.39 -30.51
CA VAL A 520 -6.09 37.61 -31.12
C VAL A 520 -6.09 37.09 -32.56
N VAL A 521 -5.86 37.99 -33.52
CA VAL A 521 -5.78 37.65 -34.95
C VAL A 521 -4.49 38.25 -35.52
N ASP A 522 -3.70 37.44 -36.24
CA ASP A 522 -2.41 37.88 -36.80
C ASP A 522 -1.49 38.52 -35.74
N ASN A 523 -1.44 37.89 -34.55
CA ASN A 523 -0.71 38.36 -33.36
C ASN A 523 -1.10 39.76 -32.85
N LYS A 524 -2.31 40.22 -33.18
CA LYS A 524 -2.84 41.53 -32.73
C LYS A 524 -4.15 41.34 -31.98
N PRO A 525 -4.36 42.08 -30.87
CA PRO A 525 -5.64 42.09 -30.19
C PRO A 525 -6.72 42.68 -31.11
N VAL A 526 -7.88 42.04 -31.14
CA VAL A 526 -9.09 42.47 -31.84
C VAL A 526 -10.19 42.62 -30.79
N GLU A 527 -10.61 43.86 -30.61
CA GLU A 527 -11.68 44.25 -29.68
C GLU A 527 -13.04 44.15 -30.37
N ALA A 528 -14.01 43.54 -29.71
CA ALA A 528 -15.39 43.51 -30.17
C ALA A 528 -16.27 44.46 -29.35
N ALA A 529 -17.31 45.03 -29.96
CA ALA A 529 -18.23 45.93 -29.26
C ALA A 529 -19.06 45.25 -28.16
N ALA A 530 -19.17 43.91 -28.20
CA ALA A 530 -19.88 43.12 -27.21
C ALA A 530 -18.93 42.10 -26.55
N THR A 531 -19.18 41.78 -25.29
CA THR A 531 -18.41 40.79 -24.52
C THR A 531 -19.29 39.60 -24.12
N ILE A 532 -18.66 38.45 -23.92
CA ILE A 532 -19.20 37.28 -23.25
C ILE A 532 -18.62 37.27 -21.83
N GLU A 533 -19.48 37.19 -20.81
CA GLU A 533 -19.04 36.98 -19.44
C GLU A 533 -18.93 35.48 -19.16
N SER A 534 -17.73 35.01 -18.81
CA SER A 534 -17.50 33.66 -18.30
C SER A 534 -17.73 33.68 -16.79
N LEU A 535 -18.68 32.87 -16.32
CA LEU A 535 -19.12 32.85 -14.93
C LEU A 535 -18.63 31.58 -14.24
N ASN A 536 -18.23 31.70 -12.97
CA ASN A 536 -17.85 30.55 -12.17
C ASN A 536 -19.10 29.66 -11.89
N PRO A 537 -19.12 28.39 -12.33
CA PRO A 537 -20.29 27.52 -12.13
C PRO A 537 -20.55 27.19 -10.66
N SER A 538 -19.52 27.19 -9.81
CA SER A 538 -19.64 26.96 -8.36
C SER A 538 -20.02 28.23 -7.59
N HIS A 539 -19.89 29.41 -8.20
CA HIS A 539 -20.31 30.69 -7.62
C HIS A 539 -20.81 31.63 -8.73
N THR A 540 -22.06 31.42 -9.17
CA THR A 540 -22.62 31.95 -10.43
C THR A 540 -22.71 33.47 -10.57
N ARG A 541 -22.40 34.24 -9.51
CA ARG A 541 -22.28 35.71 -9.55
C ARG A 541 -20.85 36.21 -9.73
N GLN A 542 -19.87 35.31 -9.65
CA GLN A 542 -18.46 35.62 -9.82
C GLN A 542 -18.10 35.52 -11.30
N ILE A 543 -17.63 36.63 -11.87
CA ILE A 543 -17.15 36.68 -13.25
C ILE A 543 -15.69 36.26 -13.25
N VAL A 544 -15.39 35.20 -13.99
CA VAL A 544 -14.03 34.67 -14.18
C VAL A 544 -13.27 35.53 -15.17
N GLY A 545 -13.90 35.86 -16.30
CA GLY A 545 -13.32 36.71 -17.33
C GLY A 545 -14.38 37.28 -18.27
N ARG A 546 -14.03 38.33 -18.99
CA ARG A 546 -14.84 38.92 -20.06
C ARG A 546 -14.12 38.78 -21.37
N CYS A 547 -14.67 37.98 -22.28
CA CYS A 547 -14.05 37.72 -23.57
C CYS A 547 -14.75 38.54 -24.65
N SER A 548 -13.99 39.11 -25.60
CA SER A 548 -14.58 39.75 -26.78
C SER A 548 -15.46 38.78 -27.56
N ARG A 549 -16.72 39.16 -27.85
CA ARG A 549 -17.64 38.36 -28.66
C ARG A 549 -17.36 38.59 -30.14
N ALA A 550 -16.49 37.76 -30.71
CA ALA A 550 -16.10 37.83 -32.11
C ALA A 550 -17.31 37.87 -33.05
N THR A 551 -17.25 38.76 -34.03
CA THR A 551 -18.25 38.90 -35.09
C THR A 551 -17.91 38.01 -36.29
N VAL A 552 -18.84 37.89 -37.24
CA VAL A 552 -18.57 37.19 -38.52
C VAL A 552 -17.41 37.85 -39.27
N ALA A 553 -17.32 39.18 -39.25
CA ALA A 553 -16.23 39.91 -39.89
C ALA A 553 -14.87 39.61 -39.23
N ASP A 554 -14.80 39.52 -37.90
CA ASP A 554 -13.58 39.14 -37.17
C ASP A 554 -13.14 37.72 -37.54
N ALA A 555 -14.10 36.79 -37.69
CA ALA A 555 -13.83 35.41 -38.13
C ALA A 555 -13.32 35.35 -39.58
N GLU A 556 -13.91 36.13 -40.50
CA GLU A 556 -13.44 36.25 -41.88
C GLU A 556 -12.01 36.81 -41.94
N GLN A 557 -11.69 37.81 -41.12
CA GLN A 557 -10.34 38.34 -40.98
C GLN A 557 -9.36 37.26 -40.48
N ALA A 558 -9.75 36.46 -39.48
CA ALA A 558 -8.93 35.37 -38.96
C ALA A 558 -8.65 34.29 -40.02
N ILE A 559 -9.66 33.89 -40.80
CA ILE A 559 -9.51 32.91 -41.89
C ILE A 559 -8.59 33.46 -42.98
N ALA A 560 -8.74 34.74 -43.35
CA ALA A 560 -7.88 35.38 -44.34
C ALA A 560 -6.41 35.42 -43.86
N ALA A 561 -6.17 35.75 -42.60
CA ALA A 561 -4.84 35.73 -41.99
C ALA A 561 -4.23 34.31 -42.00
N ALA A 562 -5.01 33.29 -41.61
CA ALA A 562 -4.57 31.90 -41.62
C ALA A 562 -4.21 31.41 -43.03
N ARG A 563 -5.04 31.72 -44.05
CA ARG A 563 -4.76 31.39 -45.46
C ARG A 563 -3.48 32.06 -45.97
N LYS A 564 -3.24 33.31 -45.58
CA LYS A 564 -2.03 34.04 -45.93
C LYS A 564 -0.77 33.42 -45.30
N ALA A 565 -0.86 32.96 -44.05
CA ALA A 565 0.25 32.34 -43.33
C ALA A 565 0.52 30.87 -43.75
N PHE A 566 -0.49 30.17 -44.26
CA PHE A 566 -0.42 28.73 -44.53
C PHE A 566 0.74 28.27 -45.43
N PRO A 567 1.07 28.92 -46.58
CA PRO A 567 2.18 28.46 -47.41
C PRO A 567 3.51 28.39 -46.65
N ALA A 568 3.85 29.45 -45.90
CA ALA A 568 5.07 29.48 -45.10
C ALA A 568 5.04 28.47 -43.95
N TRP A 569 3.89 28.27 -43.30
CA TRP A 569 3.73 27.28 -42.23
C TRP A 569 3.82 25.84 -42.74
N ARG A 570 3.18 25.54 -43.87
CA ARG A 570 3.23 24.22 -44.53
C ARG A 570 4.66 23.85 -44.92
N ASP A 571 5.40 24.81 -45.46
CA ASP A 571 6.76 24.61 -45.95
C ASP A 571 7.82 24.74 -44.82
N THR A 572 7.39 25.01 -43.58
CA THR A 572 8.26 24.96 -42.40
C THR A 572 8.65 23.51 -42.10
N GLU A 573 9.93 23.25 -41.85
CA GLU A 573 10.44 21.91 -41.53
C GLU A 573 9.61 21.22 -40.41
N PRO A 574 9.27 19.92 -40.57
CA PRO A 574 8.57 19.15 -39.54
C PRO A 574 9.18 19.26 -38.15
N GLN A 575 10.52 19.28 -38.06
CA GLN A 575 11.24 19.45 -36.81
C GLN A 575 10.88 20.78 -36.12
N THR A 576 10.93 21.88 -36.86
CA THR A 576 10.59 23.21 -36.34
C THR A 576 9.14 23.27 -35.88
N ARG A 577 8.21 22.60 -36.58
CA ARG A 577 6.81 22.51 -36.14
C ARG A 577 6.66 21.72 -34.83
N ALA A 578 7.33 20.58 -34.72
CA ALA A 578 7.37 19.78 -33.49
C ALA A 578 7.99 20.57 -32.33
N ASP A 579 9.03 21.35 -32.57
CA ASP A 579 9.69 22.19 -31.57
C ASP A 579 8.76 23.23 -30.95
N TYR A 580 7.78 23.76 -31.70
CA TYR A 580 6.76 24.64 -31.12
C TYR A 580 5.87 23.90 -30.11
N LEU A 581 5.48 22.65 -30.40
CA LEU A 581 4.67 21.84 -29.49
C LEU A 581 5.47 21.44 -28.24
N PHE A 582 6.74 21.05 -28.38
CA PHE A 582 7.61 20.78 -27.22
C PHE A 582 7.76 22.02 -26.33
N ARG A 583 7.94 23.21 -26.94
CA ARG A 583 8.00 24.46 -26.18
C ARG A 583 6.67 24.81 -25.51
N ALA A 584 5.54 24.50 -26.13
CA ALA A 584 4.23 24.67 -25.52
C ALA A 584 4.07 23.75 -24.30
N ALA A 585 4.43 22.47 -24.42
CA ALA A 585 4.47 21.53 -23.31
C ALA A 585 5.32 22.05 -22.13
N ASP A 586 6.51 22.59 -22.39
CA ASP A 586 7.37 23.17 -21.35
C ASP A 586 6.76 24.41 -20.67
N VAL A 587 5.97 25.21 -21.39
CA VAL A 587 5.22 26.33 -20.78
C VAL A 587 4.08 25.81 -19.91
N LEU A 588 3.31 24.84 -20.41
CA LEU A 588 2.20 24.22 -19.69
C LEU A 588 2.69 23.58 -18.39
N ARG A 589 3.78 22.80 -18.40
CA ARG A 589 4.40 22.21 -17.20
C ARG A 589 4.75 23.24 -16.14
N ARG A 590 5.40 24.35 -16.55
CA ARG A 590 5.82 25.42 -15.63
C ARG A 590 4.63 26.17 -15.01
N ARG A 591 3.50 26.23 -15.71
CA ARG A 591 2.28 26.93 -15.29
C ARG A 591 1.18 25.98 -14.84
N ARG A 592 1.49 24.71 -14.57
CA ARG A 592 0.51 23.64 -14.40
C ARG A 592 -0.56 23.96 -13.36
N PHE A 593 -0.17 24.32 -12.13
CA PHE A 593 -1.12 24.67 -11.08
C PHE A 593 -1.91 25.95 -11.37
N GLU A 594 -1.31 26.91 -12.06
CA GLU A 594 -2.02 28.14 -12.48
C GLU A 594 -3.13 27.80 -13.48
N LEU A 595 -2.82 26.98 -14.49
CA LEU A 595 -3.78 26.54 -15.50
C LEU A 595 -4.89 25.69 -14.88
N ALA A 596 -4.53 24.74 -14.01
CA ALA A 596 -5.51 23.94 -13.28
C ALA A 596 -6.42 24.83 -12.41
N ALA A 597 -5.87 25.86 -11.76
CA ALA A 597 -6.68 26.81 -10.97
C ALA A 597 -7.67 27.61 -11.84
N TRP A 598 -7.31 27.98 -13.07
CA TRP A 598 -8.25 28.57 -14.02
C TRP A 598 -9.40 27.62 -14.34
N GLU A 599 -9.14 26.33 -14.58
CA GLU A 599 -10.18 25.33 -14.83
C GLU A 599 -11.08 25.08 -13.62
N VAL A 600 -10.55 25.18 -12.40
CA VAL A 600 -11.36 25.13 -11.19
C VAL A 600 -12.36 26.29 -11.17
N TYR A 601 -11.91 27.52 -11.44
CA TYR A 601 -12.80 28.70 -11.42
C TYR A 601 -13.76 28.75 -12.62
N GLU A 602 -13.29 28.46 -13.83
CA GLU A 602 -14.05 28.62 -15.07
C GLU A 602 -14.96 27.43 -15.37
N CYS A 603 -14.46 26.22 -15.16
CA CYS A 603 -15.14 24.98 -15.54
C CYS A 603 -15.71 24.22 -14.33
N GLY A 604 -15.40 24.63 -13.10
CA GLY A 604 -15.87 23.95 -11.88
C GLY A 604 -15.23 22.57 -11.68
N LYS A 605 -14.08 22.31 -12.30
CA LYS A 605 -13.37 21.03 -12.14
C LYS A 605 -12.81 20.90 -10.72
N GLN A 606 -12.79 19.68 -10.19
CA GLN A 606 -12.05 19.35 -8.98
C GLN A 606 -10.54 19.38 -9.26
N TRP A 607 -9.71 19.46 -8.21
CA TRP A 607 -8.26 19.64 -8.38
C TRP A 607 -7.59 18.52 -9.18
N ARG A 608 -7.99 17.26 -8.95
CA ARG A 608 -7.46 16.11 -9.71
C ARG A 608 -7.84 16.17 -11.18
N GLU A 609 -9.09 16.52 -11.48
CA GLU A 609 -9.58 16.62 -12.86
C GLU A 609 -8.92 17.78 -13.61
N ALA A 610 -8.75 18.93 -12.96
CA ALA A 610 -8.07 20.09 -13.53
C ALA A 610 -6.57 19.82 -13.76
N ASP A 611 -5.89 19.17 -12.79
CA ASP A 611 -4.51 18.76 -12.96
C ASP A 611 -4.33 17.74 -14.10
N ALA A 612 -5.25 16.78 -14.20
CA ALA A 612 -5.25 15.77 -15.25
C ALA A 612 -5.47 16.37 -16.64
N ASP A 613 -6.34 17.37 -16.78
CA ASP A 613 -6.58 18.03 -18.08
C ASP A 613 -5.34 18.78 -18.59
N VAL A 614 -4.64 19.47 -17.68
CA VAL A 614 -3.38 20.13 -18.03
C VAL A 614 -2.32 19.10 -18.40
N ALA A 615 -2.23 17.98 -17.67
CA ALA A 615 -1.35 16.87 -18.00
C ALA A 615 -1.69 16.24 -19.36
N GLU A 616 -2.96 16.02 -19.66
CA GLU A 616 -3.42 15.51 -20.96
C GLU A 616 -3.08 16.48 -22.10
N THR A 617 -3.19 17.79 -21.86
CA THR A 617 -2.79 18.82 -22.84
C THR A 617 -1.28 18.79 -23.11
N ILE A 618 -0.47 18.58 -22.08
CA ILE A 618 0.97 18.37 -22.20
C ILE A 618 1.24 17.09 -23.03
N ASP A 619 0.51 16.01 -22.75
CA ASP A 619 0.62 14.74 -23.47
C ASP A 619 0.30 14.90 -24.95
N TYR A 620 -0.75 15.64 -25.32
CA TYR A 620 -1.05 15.92 -26.72
C TYR A 620 0.10 16.68 -27.41
N CYS A 621 0.65 17.69 -26.75
CA CYS A 621 1.79 18.44 -27.30
C CYS A 621 2.99 17.51 -27.54
N GLU A 622 3.34 16.70 -26.55
CA GLU A 622 4.47 15.77 -26.58
C GLU A 622 4.27 14.63 -27.58
N TYR A 623 3.09 14.01 -27.59
CA TYR A 623 2.74 12.90 -28.46
C TYR A 623 2.69 13.35 -29.93
N TYR A 624 1.96 14.42 -30.24
CA TYR A 624 1.84 14.90 -31.63
C TYR A 624 3.15 15.47 -32.17
N ALA A 625 3.98 16.09 -31.33
CA ALA A 625 5.33 16.50 -31.73
C ALA A 625 6.17 15.29 -32.16
N ARG A 626 6.22 14.23 -31.33
CA ARG A 626 6.95 12.99 -31.65
C ARG A 626 6.37 12.28 -32.88
N GLU A 627 5.04 12.24 -33.01
CA GLU A 627 4.39 11.65 -34.18
C GLU A 627 4.68 12.42 -35.46
N MET A 628 4.74 13.77 -35.41
CA MET A 628 5.17 14.58 -36.56
C MET A 628 6.60 14.21 -36.98
N LEU A 629 7.51 13.99 -36.02
CA LEU A 629 8.88 13.54 -36.32
C LEU A 629 8.91 12.11 -36.88
N ARG A 630 8.08 11.20 -36.35
CA ARG A 630 7.97 9.82 -36.84
C ARG A 630 7.42 9.76 -38.27
N LEU A 631 6.47 10.63 -38.59
CA LEU A 631 5.80 10.72 -39.90
C LEU A 631 6.53 11.63 -40.89
N ALA A 632 7.50 12.43 -40.45
CA ALA A 632 8.25 13.37 -41.29
C ALA A 632 9.02 12.69 -42.44
N PRO A 633 9.68 11.53 -42.25
CA PRO A 633 10.27 10.81 -43.37
C PRO A 633 9.18 10.38 -44.36
N PRO A 634 9.42 10.48 -45.68
CA PRO A 634 8.49 9.98 -46.68
C PRO A 634 8.07 8.54 -46.39
N GLN A 635 6.77 8.32 -46.26
CA GLN A 635 6.20 7.02 -45.97
C GLN A 635 5.90 6.31 -47.29
N HIS A 636 6.64 5.26 -47.63
CA HIS A 636 6.24 4.35 -48.71
C HIS A 636 5.08 3.50 -48.19
N ARG A 637 3.87 3.74 -48.71
CA ARG A 637 2.71 2.87 -48.48
C ARG A 637 2.42 2.08 -49.74
N ASP A 638 2.50 0.77 -49.64
CA ASP A 638 2.12 -0.16 -50.70
C ASP A 638 0.73 -0.71 -50.36
N THR A 639 -0.30 0.12 -50.56
CA THR A 639 -1.69 -0.26 -50.32
C THR A 639 -2.25 -0.92 -51.58
N PRO A 640 -2.75 -2.17 -51.54
CA PRO A 640 -3.33 -2.80 -52.72
C PRO A 640 -4.51 -1.97 -53.27
N GLY A 641 -4.36 -1.44 -54.49
CA GLY A 641 -5.41 -0.68 -55.18
C GLY A 641 -5.33 0.86 -55.05
N GLU A 642 -4.30 1.42 -54.41
CA GLU A 642 -4.05 2.87 -54.40
C GLU A 642 -2.91 3.24 -55.36
N GLU A 643 -3.24 3.81 -56.52
CA GLU A 643 -2.28 4.48 -57.39
C GLU A 643 -2.09 5.92 -56.89
N ASN A 644 -1.02 6.16 -56.11
CA ASN A 644 -0.61 7.53 -55.77
C ASN A 644 0.13 8.13 -56.98
N ALA A 645 -0.63 8.77 -57.88
CA ALA A 645 -0.12 9.53 -59.03
C ALA A 645 0.55 10.86 -58.62
#